data_AF-A0A2A7BND3-F1
#
_entry.id   AF-A0A2A7BND3-F1
#
_cell.length_a   1.000
_cell.length_b   1.000
_cell.length_c   1.000
_cell.angle_alpha   90.00
_cell.angle_beta   90.00
_cell.angle_gamma   90.00
#
_symmetry.space_group_name_H-M   'P 1'
#
loop_
_entity.id
_entity.type
_entity.pdbx_description
1 polymer ?
#
loop_
_entity_poly.entity_id
_entity_poly.type
_entity_poly.pdbx_seq_one_letter_code
_entity_poly.pdbx_strand_id
1 'polypeptide(L)'
;MVRLNKDYYSIKEASEILNRSIVTIQERIYSKGSNHKINVKKINGRVFIPKEELIKYKRFVEERDNPVEIDCEYAIKKISIKTEQNNLFMDTRTLFLTYSQAYFNKCTGSTVHKQATIGQFINFHNKLQRNLSEEIFKVDIEEVNQLFLKKGLLTSKEKLLFTRFLSYVFDQKNMPLKNKLLAVQKSKRKEQEIYSAATFNQIYKHVQNIELHIEKSLNSRSYANMWVYVTLLCCDFIRGSDLILNTPNLNLKELDIQETDFYSNNFKLNEHQVQIVIKTLYLSFRNKRASKTGELLTFLVPSNLEMPLAYALVLSERLRENKTCQLETFIAGKYRQIKTQGGVTHLKFFNDYKKFEGFRFSSLIMNRSLATYLYGSVTEGDAFDSQLALTLSKNARSHKNEDTTKAYIQMMNKDGSLGRVAINIFRRGNFGWLYEQLLRFIYTDNYNNLNLEDRTTMIEEIKEHLSLKETESIAAYVSNYLTPAIIEETDNDSIVEVMNTIYEKRLKVIHQVMRLNKQQLHELFSKLSIHSMPSKVEHAQCLVFPNCAYPALMNCMYCEYVLPQNLILIQLNQETLRLLTSIQESDNENLLKRQSRFLLQCLLILSEANDTFGKSYVKAYVEVNQINDLLKRYAYKIYLPGDNHGD
;
A
#
# COMPACT_ATOMS: atom_id res chain seq x y z
N MET A 1 -27.79 -10.87 -26.46
CA MET A 1 -29.10 -11.36 -25.96
C MET A 1 -29.28 -12.79 -26.42
N VAL A 2 -29.18 -13.77 -25.52
CA VAL A 2 -29.24 -15.21 -25.87
C VAL A 2 -30.59 -15.79 -25.43
N ARG A 3 -31.21 -16.55 -26.33
CA ARG A 3 -32.53 -17.21 -26.22
C ARG A 3 -32.72 -17.96 -24.89
N LEU A 4 -33.69 -17.54 -24.08
CA LEU A 4 -34.16 -18.22 -22.87
C LEU A 4 -35.22 -19.32 -23.19
N ASN A 5 -34.89 -20.27 -24.08
CA ASN A 5 -35.80 -21.34 -24.54
C ASN A 5 -35.46 -22.73 -23.94
N LYS A 6 -35.06 -22.79 -22.67
CA LYS A 6 -34.92 -24.05 -21.91
C LYS A 6 -35.59 -23.91 -20.54
N ASP A 7 -36.31 -24.93 -20.10
CA ASP A 7 -37.00 -24.94 -18.80
C ASP A 7 -36.06 -25.24 -17.62
N TYR A 8 -34.90 -25.85 -17.92
CA TYR A 8 -33.88 -26.24 -16.94
C TYR A 8 -32.50 -25.86 -17.44
N TYR A 9 -31.66 -25.37 -16.53
CA TYR A 9 -30.28 -24.99 -16.79
C TYR A 9 -29.32 -25.85 -15.96
N SER A 10 -28.25 -26.31 -16.58
CA SER A 10 -27.11 -26.90 -15.86
C SER A 10 -26.43 -25.83 -14.99
N ILE A 11 -25.63 -26.25 -14.01
CA ILE A 11 -24.87 -25.33 -13.16
C ILE A 11 -23.93 -24.44 -14.00
N LYS A 12 -23.36 -25.00 -15.09
CA LYS A 12 -22.49 -24.26 -16.01
C LYS A 12 -23.26 -23.19 -16.78
N GLU A 13 -24.42 -23.53 -17.36
CA GLU A 13 -25.26 -22.54 -18.06
C GLU A 13 -25.77 -21.46 -17.09
N ALA A 14 -26.14 -21.83 -15.85
CA ALA A 14 -26.54 -20.88 -14.83
C ALA A 14 -25.39 -19.94 -14.41
N SER A 15 -24.15 -20.45 -14.37
CA SER A 15 -22.93 -19.67 -14.11
C SER A 15 -22.73 -18.57 -15.15
N GLU A 16 -22.92 -18.91 -16.42
CA GLU A 16 -22.85 -17.97 -17.54
C GLU A 16 -24.00 -16.94 -17.49
N ILE A 17 -25.24 -17.38 -17.25
CA ILE A 17 -26.43 -16.51 -17.22
C ILE A 17 -26.40 -15.51 -16.07
N LEU A 18 -25.93 -15.94 -14.90
CA LEU A 18 -25.83 -15.12 -13.70
C LEU A 18 -24.52 -14.32 -13.65
N ASN A 19 -23.56 -14.61 -14.54
CA ASN A 19 -22.20 -14.07 -14.51
C ASN A 19 -21.54 -14.27 -13.12
N ARG A 20 -21.66 -15.50 -12.58
CA ARG A 20 -21.13 -15.92 -11.27
C ARG A 20 -20.33 -17.20 -11.43
N SER A 21 -19.32 -17.42 -10.60
CA SER A 21 -18.55 -18.68 -10.65
C SER A 21 -19.41 -19.91 -10.34
N ILE A 22 -19.07 -21.05 -10.95
CA ILE A 22 -19.72 -22.36 -10.68
C ILE A 22 -19.73 -22.68 -9.18
N VAL A 23 -18.60 -22.43 -8.50
CA VAL A 23 -18.44 -22.64 -7.05
C VAL A 23 -19.47 -21.82 -6.26
N THR A 24 -19.67 -20.55 -6.64
CA THR A 24 -20.62 -19.66 -5.95
C THR A 24 -22.06 -20.16 -6.10
N ILE A 25 -22.42 -20.71 -7.26
CA ILE A 25 -23.76 -21.28 -7.48
C ILE A 25 -23.94 -22.56 -6.67
N GLN A 26 -22.93 -23.44 -6.65
CA GLN A 26 -22.97 -24.66 -5.84
C GLN A 26 -23.12 -24.36 -4.35
N GLU A 27 -22.38 -23.39 -3.80
CA GLU A 27 -22.54 -22.97 -2.42
C GLU A 27 -23.98 -22.54 -2.10
N ARG A 28 -24.69 -21.91 -3.04
CA ARG A 28 -26.07 -21.44 -2.83
C ARG A 28 -27.13 -22.53 -2.94
N ILE A 29 -26.82 -23.60 -3.69
CA ILE A 29 -27.64 -24.80 -3.75
C ILE A 29 -27.49 -25.60 -2.45
N TYR A 30 -26.26 -25.77 -1.96
CA TYR A 30 -25.94 -26.71 -0.88
C TYR A 30 -25.80 -26.08 0.53
N SER A 31 -25.70 -24.75 0.66
CA SER A 31 -25.56 -24.10 1.96
C SER A 31 -26.82 -24.25 2.82
N LYS A 32 -26.66 -24.85 4.01
CA LYS A 32 -27.72 -25.02 5.00
C LYS A 32 -28.17 -23.71 5.68
N GLY A 33 -27.41 -22.62 5.54
CA GLY A 33 -27.65 -21.34 6.23
C GLY A 33 -28.01 -20.15 5.33
N SER A 34 -28.30 -20.37 4.05
CA SER A 34 -28.71 -19.28 3.14
C SER A 34 -30.22 -19.04 3.23
N ASN A 35 -30.64 -17.82 3.61
CA ASN A 35 -32.06 -17.40 3.55
C ASN A 35 -32.64 -17.39 2.12
N HIS A 36 -31.78 -17.56 1.10
CA HIS A 36 -32.15 -17.60 -0.31
C HIS A 36 -31.47 -18.83 -0.94
N LYS A 37 -32.07 -20.00 -0.77
CA LYS A 37 -31.67 -21.25 -1.44
C LYS A 37 -32.19 -21.24 -2.87
N ILE A 38 -31.37 -21.71 -3.81
CA ILE A 38 -31.81 -21.99 -5.17
C ILE A 38 -32.41 -23.39 -5.17
N ASN A 39 -33.70 -23.51 -5.49
CA ASN A 39 -34.31 -24.82 -5.62
C ASN A 39 -33.78 -25.51 -6.88
N VAL A 40 -33.48 -26.80 -6.76
CA VAL A 40 -32.91 -27.60 -7.85
C VAL A 40 -33.72 -28.86 -8.08
N LYS A 41 -33.69 -29.35 -9.32
CA LYS A 41 -34.30 -30.62 -9.71
C LYS A 41 -33.20 -31.59 -10.16
N LYS A 42 -33.25 -32.83 -9.68
CA LYS A 42 -32.40 -33.91 -10.19
C LYS A 42 -33.08 -34.51 -11.42
N ILE A 43 -32.39 -34.51 -12.55
CA ILE A 43 -32.83 -35.15 -13.80
C ILE A 43 -31.69 -36.08 -14.22
N ASN A 44 -31.96 -37.39 -14.31
CA ASN A 44 -30.96 -38.42 -14.67
C ASN A 44 -29.67 -38.35 -13.82
N GLY A 45 -29.81 -38.19 -12.49
CA GLY A 45 -28.68 -38.12 -11.56
C GLY A 45 -27.91 -36.79 -11.58
N ARG A 46 -28.21 -35.87 -12.49
CA ARG A 46 -27.57 -34.55 -12.60
C ARG A 46 -28.47 -33.46 -12.05
N VAL A 47 -27.86 -32.44 -11.45
CA VAL A 47 -28.57 -31.32 -10.80
C VAL A 47 -28.80 -30.19 -11.80
N PHE A 48 -30.05 -29.78 -11.95
CA PHE A 48 -30.47 -28.67 -12.80
C PHE A 48 -31.25 -27.61 -12.02
N ILE A 49 -31.17 -26.37 -12.47
CA ILE A 49 -31.88 -25.22 -11.89
C ILE A 49 -33.08 -24.90 -12.80
N PRO A 50 -34.32 -24.91 -12.29
CA PRO A 50 -35.49 -24.46 -13.04
C PRO A 50 -35.36 -23.00 -13.49
N LYS A 51 -35.85 -22.67 -14.68
CA LYS A 51 -35.80 -21.31 -15.24
C LYS A 51 -36.39 -20.25 -14.30
N GLU A 52 -37.53 -20.55 -13.67
CA GLU A 52 -38.22 -19.63 -12.75
C GLU A 52 -37.38 -19.31 -11.51
N GLU A 53 -36.75 -20.33 -10.93
CA GLU A 53 -35.83 -20.19 -9.80
C GLU A 53 -34.58 -19.40 -10.19
N LEU A 54 -34.06 -19.63 -11.40
CA LEU A 54 -32.93 -18.87 -11.93
C LEU A 54 -33.28 -17.39 -12.10
N ILE A 55 -34.47 -17.06 -12.63
CA ILE A 55 -34.95 -15.69 -12.79
C ILE A 55 -35.18 -15.02 -11.44
N LYS A 56 -35.82 -15.72 -10.49
CA LYS A 56 -36.05 -15.22 -9.13
C LYS A 56 -34.74 -14.91 -8.42
N TYR A 57 -33.78 -15.83 -8.52
CA TYR A 57 -32.45 -15.63 -7.95
C TYR A 57 -31.71 -14.48 -8.64
N LYS A 58 -31.81 -14.37 -9.97
CA LYS A 58 -31.22 -13.27 -10.74
C LYS A 58 -31.75 -11.92 -10.28
N ARG A 59 -33.08 -11.74 -10.16
CA ARG A 59 -33.69 -10.51 -9.64
C ARG A 59 -33.23 -10.19 -8.23
N PHE A 60 -33.19 -11.17 -7.34
CA PHE A 60 -32.67 -10.99 -5.98
C PHE A 60 -31.22 -10.51 -5.98
N VAL A 61 -30.37 -11.10 -6.81
CA VAL A 61 -28.96 -10.69 -6.95
C VAL A 61 -28.87 -9.28 -7.50
N GLU A 62 -29.64 -8.95 -8.54
CA GLU A 62 -29.70 -7.62 -9.14
C GLU A 62 -30.15 -6.57 -8.12
N GLU A 63 -31.23 -6.79 -7.36
CA GLU A 63 -31.71 -5.86 -6.33
C GLU A 63 -30.75 -5.69 -5.15
N ARG A 64 -30.10 -6.79 -4.72
CA ARG A 64 -29.14 -6.77 -3.63
C ARG A 64 -27.85 -6.04 -4.02
N ASP A 65 -27.42 -6.23 -5.26
CA ASP A 65 -26.11 -5.78 -5.75
C ASP A 65 -26.20 -4.47 -6.53
N ASN A 66 -27.39 -3.93 -6.80
CA ASN A 66 -27.54 -2.60 -7.39
C ASN A 66 -27.09 -1.54 -6.38
N PRO A 67 -25.96 -0.86 -6.61
CA PRO A 67 -25.40 0.06 -5.64
C PRO A 67 -26.28 1.30 -5.53
N VAL A 68 -26.65 1.67 -4.30
CA VAL A 68 -27.28 2.96 -4.04
C VAL A 68 -26.19 3.98 -3.77
N GLU A 69 -26.09 4.99 -4.61
CA GLU A 69 -25.28 6.16 -4.31
C GLU A 69 -26.07 7.14 -3.43
N ILE A 70 -25.42 7.71 -2.42
CA ILE A 70 -26.02 8.70 -1.53
C ILE A 70 -25.24 9.99 -1.71
N ASP A 71 -25.80 10.87 -2.53
CA ASP A 71 -25.38 12.26 -2.67
C ASP A 71 -26.16 13.15 -1.68
N CYS A 72 -25.89 14.46 -1.74
CA CYS A 72 -26.57 15.43 -0.91
C CYS A 72 -28.07 15.49 -1.24
N GLU A 73 -28.44 15.44 -2.52
CA GLU A 73 -29.83 15.55 -2.97
C GLU A 73 -30.69 14.40 -2.42
N TYR A 74 -30.21 13.16 -2.56
CA TYR A 74 -30.84 11.98 -2.00
C TYR A 74 -31.00 12.09 -0.48
N ALA A 75 -29.95 12.52 0.22
CA ALA A 75 -29.97 12.67 1.68
C ALA A 75 -31.03 13.67 2.11
N ILE A 76 -31.07 14.85 1.48
CA ILE A 76 -32.00 15.92 1.82
C ILE A 76 -33.43 15.56 1.47
N LYS A 77 -33.70 14.99 0.29
CA LYS A 77 -35.03 14.50 -0.08
C LYS A 77 -35.58 13.50 0.92
N LYS A 78 -34.72 12.60 1.41
CA LYS A 78 -35.13 11.58 2.39
C LYS A 78 -35.39 12.18 3.78
N ILE A 79 -34.56 13.13 4.22
CA ILE A 79 -34.75 13.84 5.49
C ILE A 79 -36.01 14.71 5.42
N SER A 80 -36.21 15.48 4.36
CA SER A 80 -37.35 16.40 4.21
C SER A 80 -38.68 15.66 4.31
N ILE A 81 -38.86 14.59 3.52
CA ILE A 81 -40.09 13.77 3.50
C ILE A 81 -40.36 13.15 4.88
N LYS A 82 -39.33 12.60 5.54
CA LYS A 82 -39.50 11.88 6.81
C LYS A 82 -39.64 12.81 8.02
N THR A 83 -39.27 14.07 7.89
CA THR A 83 -39.42 15.07 8.95
C THR A 83 -40.70 15.89 8.78
N GLU A 84 -41.21 16.06 7.55
CA GLU A 84 -42.43 16.82 7.24
C GLU A 84 -43.64 16.39 8.05
N GLN A 85 -43.83 15.09 8.23
CA GLN A 85 -45.04 14.49 8.82
C GLN A 85 -45.28 14.82 10.29
N ASN A 86 -44.36 15.47 11.00
CA ASN A 86 -44.48 15.74 12.44
C ASN A 86 -44.42 17.24 12.82
N ASN A 87 -44.48 18.17 11.85
CA ASN A 87 -44.01 19.55 12.10
C ASN A 87 -44.97 20.55 12.76
N LEU A 88 -44.68 20.91 14.01
CA LEU A 88 -45.26 22.07 14.73
C LEU A 88 -44.43 23.36 14.58
N PHE A 89 -43.11 23.25 14.31
CA PHE A 89 -42.14 24.37 14.32
C PHE A 89 -41.43 24.49 12.97
N MET A 90 -42.00 25.29 12.06
CA MET A 90 -41.60 25.35 10.64
C MET A 90 -40.26 26.04 10.41
N ASP A 91 -39.92 27.06 11.22
CA ASP A 91 -38.65 27.77 11.06
C ASP A 91 -37.49 26.90 11.55
N THR A 92 -37.66 26.22 12.67
CA THR A 92 -36.70 25.24 13.21
C THR A 92 -36.44 24.12 12.21
N ARG A 93 -37.50 23.62 11.56
CA ARG A 93 -37.37 22.61 10.50
C ARG A 93 -36.59 23.14 9.31
N THR A 94 -36.88 24.36 8.87
CA THR A 94 -36.18 25.00 7.74
C THR A 94 -34.69 25.13 8.05
N LEU A 95 -34.34 25.65 9.24
CA LEU A 95 -32.95 25.72 9.71
C LEU A 95 -32.30 24.33 9.77
N PHE A 96 -33.04 23.32 10.22
CA PHE A 96 -32.54 21.95 10.29
C PHE A 96 -32.25 21.35 8.90
N LEU A 97 -33.10 21.61 7.91
CA LEU A 97 -32.88 21.15 6.54
C LEU A 97 -31.68 21.86 5.90
N THR A 98 -31.53 23.18 6.10
CA THR A 98 -30.38 23.93 5.60
C THR A 98 -29.08 23.49 6.27
N TYR A 99 -29.10 23.26 7.58
CA TYR A 99 -27.98 22.65 8.31
C TYR A 99 -27.63 21.26 7.78
N SER A 100 -28.65 20.42 7.53
CA SER A 100 -28.47 19.09 6.95
C SER A 100 -27.80 19.18 5.58
N GLN A 101 -28.23 20.12 4.73
CA GLN A 101 -27.65 20.34 3.41
C GLN A 101 -26.17 20.76 3.52
N ALA A 102 -25.86 21.70 4.40
CA ALA A 102 -24.48 22.11 4.67
C ALA A 102 -23.61 20.94 5.16
N TYR A 103 -24.16 20.06 6.00
CA TYR A 103 -23.46 18.86 6.48
C TYR A 103 -23.20 17.86 5.35
N PHE A 104 -24.22 17.49 4.58
CA PHE A 104 -24.10 16.46 3.53
C PHE A 104 -23.29 16.93 2.32
N ASN A 105 -23.29 18.23 2.00
CA ASN A 105 -22.37 18.82 1.01
C ASN A 105 -20.90 18.59 1.36
N LYS A 106 -20.56 18.52 2.66
CA LYS A 106 -19.19 18.30 3.15
C LYS A 106 -18.93 16.84 3.55
N CYS A 107 -19.91 15.95 3.44
CA CYS A 107 -19.80 14.59 3.94
C CYS A 107 -19.09 13.66 2.95
N THR A 108 -17.83 13.35 3.24
CA THR A 108 -16.99 12.41 2.46
C THR A 108 -17.07 10.96 2.94
N GLY A 109 -17.95 10.65 3.89
CA GLY A 109 -18.08 9.30 4.45
C GLY A 109 -18.64 8.27 3.47
N SER A 110 -18.42 6.98 3.76
CA SER A 110 -18.96 5.88 2.95
C SER A 110 -20.49 5.92 2.86
N THR A 111 -21.07 5.30 1.83
CA THR A 111 -22.52 5.22 1.63
C THR A 111 -23.25 4.67 2.87
N VAL A 112 -22.70 3.64 3.51
CA VAL A 112 -23.24 3.10 4.78
C VAL A 112 -23.24 4.15 5.88
N HIS A 113 -22.15 4.90 6.02
CA HIS A 113 -22.06 5.98 6.99
C HIS A 113 -23.10 7.06 6.70
N LYS A 114 -23.22 7.51 5.44
CA LYS A 114 -24.21 8.51 5.01
C LYS A 114 -25.64 8.04 5.32
N GLN A 115 -25.98 6.80 4.99
CA GLN A 115 -27.29 6.22 5.31
C GLN A 115 -27.57 6.18 6.83
N ALA A 116 -26.60 5.75 7.64
CA ALA A 116 -26.75 5.72 9.09
C ALA A 116 -26.91 7.14 9.67
N THR A 117 -26.19 8.11 9.10
CA THR A 117 -26.27 9.52 9.48
C THR A 117 -27.62 10.13 9.10
N ILE A 118 -28.18 9.82 7.91
CA ILE A 118 -29.55 10.22 7.54
C ILE A 118 -30.55 9.75 8.60
N GLY A 119 -30.47 8.48 9.01
CA GLY A 119 -31.33 7.94 10.06
C GLY A 119 -31.16 8.67 11.41
N GLN A 120 -29.92 9.03 11.77
CA GLN A 120 -29.65 9.83 12.97
C GLN A 120 -30.26 11.22 12.89
N PHE A 121 -30.16 11.91 11.75
CA PHE A 121 -30.75 13.22 11.54
C PHE A 121 -32.27 13.20 11.66
N ILE A 122 -32.93 12.22 11.01
CA ILE A 122 -34.39 12.04 11.09
C ILE A 122 -34.82 11.78 12.54
N ASN A 123 -34.15 10.86 13.24
CA ASN A 123 -34.48 10.53 14.62
C ASN A 123 -34.25 11.72 15.57
N PHE A 124 -33.13 12.41 15.40
CA PHE A 124 -32.81 13.61 16.16
C PHE A 124 -33.87 14.70 15.97
N HIS A 125 -34.22 15.03 14.73
CA HIS A 125 -35.27 16.01 14.43
C HIS A 125 -36.60 15.64 15.09
N ASN A 126 -37.05 14.39 14.93
CA ASN A 126 -38.32 13.94 15.50
C ASN A 126 -38.33 13.98 17.03
N LYS A 127 -37.20 13.71 17.69
CA LYS A 127 -37.07 13.86 19.15
C LYS A 127 -37.09 15.33 19.56
N LEU A 128 -36.35 16.17 18.85
CA LEU A 128 -36.28 17.61 19.11
C LEU A 128 -37.68 18.22 19.02
N GLN A 129 -38.37 17.99 17.91
CA GLN A 129 -39.76 18.40 17.69
C GLN A 129 -40.72 18.04 18.82
N ARG A 130 -40.67 16.80 19.33
CA ARG A 130 -41.58 16.32 20.38
C ARG A 130 -41.31 16.91 21.75
N ASN A 131 -40.16 17.56 21.95
CA ASN A 131 -39.75 18.08 23.25
C ASN A 131 -39.50 19.59 23.22
N LEU A 132 -39.71 20.27 22.09
CA LEU A 132 -39.68 21.73 22.03
C LEU A 132 -41.07 22.29 22.38
N SER A 133 -41.09 23.35 23.17
CA SER A 133 -42.29 24.13 23.51
C SER A 133 -42.62 25.17 22.43
N GLU A 134 -41.59 25.73 21.79
CA GLU A 134 -41.68 26.71 20.71
C GLU A 134 -40.52 26.57 19.70
N GLU A 135 -40.40 27.52 18.78
CA GLU A 135 -39.26 27.56 17.85
C GLU A 135 -37.92 27.59 18.61
N ILE A 136 -36.95 26.77 18.22
CA ILE A 136 -35.72 26.51 19.00
C ILE A 136 -34.90 27.77 19.35
N PHE A 137 -35.02 28.83 18.56
CA PHE A 137 -34.34 30.11 18.78
C PHE A 137 -35.10 31.07 19.70
N LYS A 138 -36.32 30.70 20.11
CA LYS A 138 -37.13 31.42 21.10
C LYS A 138 -37.10 30.73 22.48
N VAL A 139 -36.88 29.42 22.49
CA VAL A 139 -36.75 28.61 23.72
C VAL A 139 -35.64 29.14 24.61
N ASP A 140 -35.93 29.21 25.91
CA ASP A 140 -34.99 29.64 26.93
C ASP A 140 -33.78 28.70 27.07
N ILE A 141 -32.61 29.25 27.42
CA ILE A 141 -31.38 28.48 27.43
C ILE A 141 -31.38 27.39 28.51
N GLU A 142 -32.03 27.63 29.66
CA GLU A 142 -32.20 26.61 30.69
C GLU A 142 -33.02 25.42 30.17
N GLU A 143 -34.06 25.67 29.37
CA GLU A 143 -34.87 24.61 28.76
C GLU A 143 -34.07 23.81 27.71
N VAL A 144 -33.29 24.49 26.86
CA VAL A 144 -32.37 23.84 25.91
C VAL A 144 -31.32 22.98 26.64
N ASN A 145 -30.80 23.47 27.76
CA ASN A 145 -29.85 22.75 28.61
C ASN A 145 -30.51 21.50 29.24
N GLN A 146 -31.75 21.63 29.72
CA GLN A 146 -32.50 20.50 30.26
C GLN A 146 -32.74 19.41 29.20
N LEU A 147 -33.08 19.79 27.96
CA LEU A 147 -33.21 18.86 26.84
C LEU A 147 -31.89 18.12 26.55
N PHE A 148 -30.76 18.84 26.58
CA PHE A 148 -29.43 18.25 26.36
C PHE A 148 -29.06 17.24 27.47
N LEU A 149 -29.41 17.56 28.73
CA LEU A 149 -29.05 16.76 29.90
C LEU A 149 -30.02 15.60 30.16
N LYS A 150 -31.26 15.66 29.65
CA LYS A 150 -32.29 14.63 29.85
C LYS A 150 -31.77 13.22 29.54
N LYS A 151 -31.72 12.38 30.58
CA LYS A 151 -31.19 11.02 30.49
C LYS A 151 -32.04 10.18 29.54
N GLY A 152 -31.38 9.51 28.59
CA GLY A 152 -32.03 8.63 27.63
C GLY A 152 -32.69 9.30 26.42
N LEU A 153 -32.86 10.63 26.41
CA LEU A 153 -33.46 11.33 25.25
C LEU A 153 -32.56 11.26 24.01
N LEU A 154 -31.33 11.77 24.17
CA LEU A 154 -30.33 11.85 23.10
C LEU A 154 -29.16 10.90 23.38
N THR A 155 -28.80 10.10 22.37
CA THR A 155 -27.57 9.31 22.34
C THR A 155 -26.35 10.23 22.28
N SER A 156 -25.16 9.72 22.61
CA SER A 156 -23.92 10.52 22.55
C SER A 156 -23.64 11.15 21.18
N LYS A 157 -24.07 10.49 20.09
CA LYS A 157 -23.96 11.02 18.72
C LYS A 157 -24.99 12.12 18.46
N GLU A 158 -26.23 11.91 18.90
CA GLU A 158 -27.29 12.93 18.78
C GLU A 158 -27.01 14.15 19.65
N LYS A 159 -26.36 14.01 20.82
CA LYS A 159 -25.91 15.15 21.64
C LYS A 159 -24.88 16.00 20.90
N LEU A 160 -23.91 15.36 20.23
CA LEU A 160 -22.94 16.08 19.39
C LEU A 160 -23.62 16.78 18.21
N LEU A 161 -24.58 16.11 17.58
CA LEU A 161 -25.41 16.69 16.52
C LEU A 161 -26.20 17.90 17.05
N PHE A 162 -26.77 17.79 18.25
CA PHE A 162 -27.54 18.86 18.89
C PHE A 162 -26.69 20.10 19.13
N THR A 163 -25.50 19.94 19.73
CA THR A 163 -24.57 21.07 19.96
C THR A 163 -24.17 21.76 18.66
N ARG A 164 -23.90 20.99 17.59
CA ARG A 164 -23.51 21.54 16.28
C ARG A 164 -24.67 22.26 15.59
N PHE A 165 -25.87 21.67 15.67
CA PHE A 165 -27.08 22.27 15.12
C PHE A 165 -27.44 23.57 15.85
N LEU A 166 -27.40 23.58 17.19
CA LEU A 166 -27.61 24.80 17.99
C LEU A 166 -26.61 25.91 17.64
N SER A 167 -25.33 25.56 17.48
CA SER A 167 -24.32 26.53 17.04
C SER A 167 -24.69 27.15 15.70
N TYR A 168 -25.10 26.31 14.74
CA TYR A 168 -25.57 26.77 13.44
C TYR A 168 -26.81 27.69 13.54
N VAL A 169 -27.80 27.34 14.36
CA VAL A 169 -29.00 28.16 14.59
C VAL A 169 -28.64 29.53 15.13
N PHE A 170 -27.76 29.59 16.14
CA PHE A 170 -27.34 30.85 16.77
C PHE A 170 -26.63 31.76 15.77
N ASP A 171 -25.76 31.19 14.92
CA ASP A 171 -25.09 31.91 13.85
C ASP A 171 -26.11 32.47 12.83
N GLN A 172 -27.09 31.67 12.39
CA GLN A 172 -28.09 32.10 11.40
C GLN A 172 -29.09 33.13 11.94
N LYS A 173 -29.34 33.15 13.26
CA LYS A 173 -30.27 34.08 13.91
C LYS A 173 -29.58 35.25 14.61
N ASN A 174 -28.25 35.40 14.46
CA ASN A 174 -27.43 36.42 15.12
C ASN A 174 -27.61 36.45 16.65
N MET A 175 -27.74 35.28 17.27
CA MET A 175 -27.88 35.17 18.73
C MET A 175 -26.50 35.22 19.40
N PRO A 176 -26.36 35.87 20.57
CA PRO A 176 -25.09 35.95 21.27
C PRO A 176 -24.57 34.57 21.68
N LEU A 177 -23.34 34.26 21.28
CA LEU A 177 -22.67 32.95 21.44
C LEU A 177 -22.33 32.56 22.91
N LYS A 178 -22.95 33.19 23.92
CA LYS A 178 -22.59 33.07 25.34
C LYS A 178 -22.84 31.66 25.92
N ASN A 179 -23.57 30.80 25.23
CA ASN A 179 -24.04 29.53 25.77
C ASN A 179 -23.58 28.32 24.94
N LYS A 180 -22.27 28.19 24.67
CA LYS A 180 -21.72 26.94 24.14
C LYS A 180 -21.93 25.82 25.17
N LEU A 181 -22.93 24.98 24.93
CA LEU A 181 -23.08 23.67 25.58
C LEU A 181 -21.80 22.85 25.34
N LEU A 182 -20.88 22.89 26.31
CA LEU A 182 -19.63 22.11 26.25
C LEU A 182 -19.97 20.63 26.42
N ALA A 183 -20.09 19.93 25.30
CA ALA A 183 -20.14 18.47 25.28
C ALA A 183 -18.77 17.91 25.67
N VAL A 184 -18.47 17.88 26.97
CA VAL A 184 -17.28 17.19 27.49
C VAL A 184 -17.56 15.68 27.46
N GLN A 185 -17.26 15.05 26.32
CA GLN A 185 -17.06 13.61 26.34
C GLN A 185 -15.74 13.33 27.06
N LYS A 186 -15.82 12.91 28.33
CA LYS A 186 -14.71 12.19 28.98
C LYS A 186 -14.48 10.90 28.20
N SER A 187 -13.52 10.91 27.27
CA SER A 187 -13.07 9.66 26.66
C SER A 187 -12.33 8.88 27.73
N LYS A 188 -12.93 7.78 28.22
CA LYS A 188 -12.14 6.78 28.94
C LYS A 188 -11.07 6.31 27.95
N ARG A 189 -9.79 6.59 28.21
CA ARG A 189 -8.67 5.98 27.50
C ARG A 189 -8.78 4.47 27.73
N LYS A 190 -9.39 3.75 26.79
CA LYS A 190 -9.28 2.30 26.74
C LYS A 190 -7.88 1.99 26.24
N GLU A 191 -7.17 1.12 26.96
CA GLU A 191 -5.95 0.51 26.44
C GLU A 191 -6.25 -0.08 25.06
N GLN A 192 -5.35 0.19 24.12
CA GLN A 192 -5.55 -0.18 22.75
C GLN A 192 -5.07 -1.60 22.55
N GLU A 193 -6.02 -2.51 22.29
CA GLU A 193 -5.74 -3.92 22.07
C GLU A 193 -4.80 -4.14 20.85
N ILE A 194 -3.76 -4.95 21.06
CA ILE A 194 -2.79 -5.47 20.08
C ILE A 194 -2.69 -7.00 20.20
N TYR A 195 -2.25 -7.67 19.15
CA TYR A 195 -1.88 -9.09 19.22
C TYR A 195 -0.54 -9.23 19.92
N SER A 196 -0.38 -10.30 20.71
CA SER A 196 0.92 -10.65 21.29
C SER A 196 1.95 -10.91 20.18
N ALA A 197 3.24 -10.74 20.47
CA ALA A 197 4.31 -10.97 19.50
C ALA A 197 4.28 -12.42 18.98
N ALA A 198 3.98 -13.38 19.87
CA ALA A 198 3.82 -14.78 19.50
C ALA A 198 2.66 -14.99 18.50
N THR A 199 1.49 -14.42 18.78
CA THR A 199 0.32 -14.50 17.88
C THR A 199 0.61 -13.80 16.55
N PHE A 200 1.21 -12.61 16.57
CA PHE A 200 1.52 -11.85 15.36
C PHE A 200 2.55 -12.58 14.47
N ASN A 201 3.61 -13.13 15.06
CA ASN A 201 4.59 -13.95 14.35
C ASN A 201 3.96 -15.23 13.77
N GLN A 202 3.00 -15.83 14.46
CA GLN A 202 2.25 -16.98 13.92
C GLN A 202 1.42 -16.57 12.69
N ILE A 203 0.78 -15.41 12.69
CA ILE A 203 0.07 -14.88 11.51
C ILE A 203 1.06 -14.69 10.35
N TYR A 204 2.24 -14.12 10.63
CA TYR A 204 3.29 -13.91 9.64
C TYR A 204 3.76 -15.23 9.01
N LYS A 205 4.06 -16.24 9.83
CA LYS A 205 4.44 -17.58 9.35
C LYS A 205 3.32 -18.28 8.60
N HIS A 206 2.07 -18.06 9.02
CA HIS A 206 0.91 -18.64 8.37
C HIS A 206 0.77 -18.11 6.95
N VAL A 207 0.76 -16.78 6.75
CA VAL A 207 0.64 -16.21 5.39
C VAL A 207 1.77 -16.60 4.45
N GLN A 208 2.96 -16.92 4.99
CA GLN A 208 4.13 -17.38 4.23
C GLN A 208 4.04 -18.84 3.76
N ASN A 209 3.12 -19.65 4.31
CA ASN A 209 2.99 -21.06 3.95
C ASN A 209 2.22 -21.23 2.63
N ILE A 210 2.93 -21.06 1.52
CA ILE A 210 2.35 -21.05 0.17
C ILE A 210 1.67 -22.38 -0.14
N GLU A 211 2.32 -23.51 0.15
CA GLU A 211 1.81 -24.85 -0.18
C GLU A 211 0.45 -25.11 0.49
N LEU A 212 0.33 -24.78 1.77
CA LEU A 212 -0.93 -24.89 2.53
C LEU A 212 -2.06 -24.08 1.89
N HIS A 213 -1.72 -22.90 1.37
CA HIS A 213 -2.70 -21.94 0.92
C HIS A 213 -3.12 -22.14 -0.55
N ILE A 214 -2.28 -22.72 -1.42
CA ILE A 214 -2.63 -23.02 -2.81
C ILE A 214 -3.88 -23.90 -2.87
N GLU A 215 -3.86 -25.09 -2.25
CA GLU A 215 -4.95 -26.07 -2.34
C GLU A 215 -6.30 -25.48 -1.90
N LYS A 216 -6.30 -24.75 -0.78
CA LYS A 216 -7.51 -24.15 -0.21
C LYS A 216 -8.00 -22.95 -1.01
N SER A 217 -7.07 -22.16 -1.54
CA SER A 217 -7.39 -20.98 -2.35
C SER A 217 -7.97 -21.38 -3.70
N LEU A 218 -7.55 -22.51 -4.30
CA LEU A 218 -8.14 -23.02 -5.54
C LEU A 218 -9.64 -23.35 -5.39
N ASN A 219 -10.08 -23.67 -4.17
CA ASN A 219 -11.44 -24.14 -3.88
C ASN A 219 -12.36 -23.09 -3.22
N SER A 220 -11.82 -21.95 -2.78
CA SER A 220 -12.64 -20.95 -2.07
C SER A 220 -12.18 -19.51 -2.32
N ARG A 221 -13.04 -18.74 -3.00
CA ARG A 221 -12.81 -17.31 -3.25
C ARG A 221 -12.68 -16.48 -1.97
N SER A 222 -13.51 -16.78 -0.95
CA SER A 222 -13.44 -16.06 0.33
C SER A 222 -12.12 -16.35 1.06
N TYR A 223 -11.62 -17.58 0.95
CA TYR A 223 -10.32 -17.97 1.52
C TYR A 223 -9.16 -17.26 0.81
N ALA A 224 -9.12 -17.32 -0.53
CA ALA A 224 -8.10 -16.65 -1.33
C ALA A 224 -8.08 -15.13 -1.06
N ASN A 225 -9.25 -14.49 -1.03
CA ASN A 225 -9.37 -13.07 -0.69
C ASN A 225 -8.90 -12.78 0.75
N MET A 226 -9.15 -13.68 1.70
CA MET A 226 -8.65 -13.52 3.07
C MET A 226 -7.14 -13.65 3.13
N TRP A 227 -6.54 -14.58 2.37
CA TRP A 227 -5.09 -14.70 2.29
C TRP A 227 -4.46 -13.41 1.76
N VAL A 228 -4.95 -12.88 0.63
CA VAL A 228 -4.52 -11.56 0.12
C VAL A 228 -4.65 -10.50 1.21
N TYR A 229 -5.82 -10.40 1.82
CA TYR A 229 -6.12 -9.33 2.76
C TYR A 229 -5.23 -9.37 4.02
N VAL A 230 -5.01 -10.55 4.60
CA VAL A 230 -4.14 -10.70 5.77
C VAL A 230 -2.68 -10.44 5.40
N THR A 231 -2.21 -10.91 4.24
CA THR A 231 -0.84 -10.63 3.77
C THR A 231 -0.64 -9.13 3.53
N LEU A 232 -1.60 -8.43 2.93
CA LEU A 232 -1.53 -6.96 2.77
C LEU A 232 -1.44 -6.24 4.13
N LEU A 233 -2.21 -6.69 5.13
CA LEU A 233 -2.17 -6.16 6.50
C LEU A 233 -0.86 -6.50 7.24
N CYS A 234 -0.07 -7.46 6.75
CA CYS A 234 1.29 -7.75 7.25
C CYS A 234 2.36 -6.86 6.57
N CYS A 235 2.05 -6.29 5.41
CA CYS A 235 3.00 -5.49 4.63
C CYS A 235 3.02 -4.03 5.11
N ASP A 236 1.84 -3.42 5.27
CA ASP A 236 1.71 -1.99 5.51
C ASP A 236 0.49 -1.63 6.37
N PHE A 237 0.51 -0.48 7.05
CA PHE A 237 -0.48 -0.02 8.03
C PHE A 237 -1.66 0.72 7.38
N ILE A 238 -1.95 0.43 6.11
CA ILE A 238 -3.08 0.99 5.38
C ILE A 238 -4.39 0.51 6.02
N ARG A 239 -5.42 1.37 6.07
CA ARG A 239 -6.71 0.98 6.65
C ARG A 239 -7.28 -0.20 5.88
N GLY A 240 -7.84 -1.16 6.60
CA GLY A 240 -8.43 -2.35 6.00
C GLY A 240 -9.45 -2.06 4.90
N SER A 241 -10.26 -0.99 5.04
CA SER A 241 -11.21 -0.57 3.99
C SER A 241 -10.52 -0.03 2.74
N ASP A 242 -9.42 0.70 2.90
CA ASP A 242 -8.65 1.25 1.80
C ASP A 242 -7.95 0.12 1.03
N LEU A 243 -7.42 -0.89 1.72
CA LEU A 243 -6.88 -2.11 1.08
C LEU A 243 -7.96 -2.83 0.25
N ILE A 244 -9.14 -3.10 0.83
CA ILE A 244 -10.23 -3.81 0.15
C ILE A 244 -10.69 -3.09 -1.13
N LEU A 245 -10.74 -1.76 -1.10
CA LEU A 245 -11.23 -0.96 -2.23
C LEU A 245 -10.18 -0.70 -3.32
N ASN A 246 -8.90 -0.61 -2.95
CA ASN A 246 -7.84 -0.17 -3.87
C ASN A 246 -6.93 -1.29 -4.37
N THR A 247 -7.03 -2.51 -3.81
CA THR A 247 -6.26 -3.65 -4.35
C THR A 247 -6.63 -3.87 -5.82
N PRO A 248 -5.66 -3.82 -6.75
CA PRO A 248 -5.91 -3.93 -8.17
C PRO A 248 -6.34 -5.36 -8.55
N ASN A 249 -7.02 -5.44 -9.69
CA ASN A 249 -7.17 -6.69 -10.41
C ASN A 249 -5.89 -6.96 -11.22
N LEU A 250 -5.59 -8.23 -11.48
CA LEU A 250 -4.45 -8.64 -12.29
C LEU A 250 -4.88 -9.07 -13.69
N ASN A 251 -4.02 -8.83 -14.68
CA ASN A 251 -4.17 -9.44 -16.00
C ASN A 251 -3.33 -10.72 -16.07
N LEU A 252 -3.96 -11.88 -15.81
CA LEU A 252 -3.25 -13.16 -15.82
C LEU A 252 -2.62 -13.50 -17.18
N LYS A 253 -3.16 -12.96 -18.29
CA LYS A 253 -2.59 -13.14 -19.62
C LYS A 253 -1.25 -12.41 -19.79
N GLU A 254 -1.11 -11.22 -19.22
CA GLU A 254 0.16 -10.48 -19.23
C GLU A 254 1.23 -11.15 -18.37
N LEU A 255 0.82 -11.99 -17.42
CA LEU A 255 1.72 -12.82 -16.60
C LEU A 255 2.10 -14.15 -17.26
N ASP A 256 1.57 -14.43 -18.46
CA ASP A 256 1.68 -15.74 -19.13
C ASP A 256 1.19 -16.89 -18.25
N ILE A 257 0.08 -16.68 -17.54
CA ILE A 257 -0.57 -17.70 -16.70
C ILE A 257 -1.87 -18.12 -17.36
N GLN A 258 -1.95 -19.39 -17.73
CA GLN A 258 -3.10 -20.01 -18.36
C GLN A 258 -3.94 -20.79 -17.35
N GLU A 259 -5.20 -21.03 -17.69
CA GLU A 259 -6.13 -21.77 -16.81
C GLU A 259 -5.65 -23.21 -16.53
N THR A 260 -4.90 -23.81 -17.46
CA THR A 260 -4.29 -25.14 -17.29
C THR A 260 -3.25 -25.20 -16.18
N ASP A 261 -2.56 -24.09 -15.89
CA ASP A 261 -1.46 -24.05 -14.92
C ASP A 261 -1.98 -24.32 -13.49
N PHE A 262 -3.22 -23.93 -13.21
CA PHE A 262 -3.88 -24.13 -11.91
C PHE A 262 -4.33 -25.57 -11.65
N TYR A 263 -4.40 -26.41 -12.69
CA TYR A 263 -4.72 -27.84 -12.55
C TYR A 263 -3.48 -28.73 -12.56
N SER A 264 -2.30 -28.14 -12.80
CA SER A 264 -1.05 -28.84 -12.54
C SER A 264 -0.93 -29.08 -11.04
N ASN A 265 -0.52 -30.29 -10.62
CA ASN A 265 -0.25 -30.59 -9.21
C ASN A 265 0.88 -29.72 -8.60
N ASN A 266 1.48 -28.83 -9.40
CA ASN A 266 2.66 -28.03 -9.06
C ASN A 266 2.49 -26.57 -9.54
N PHE A 267 1.33 -25.94 -9.36
CA PHE A 267 1.18 -24.50 -9.67
C PHE A 267 2.28 -23.68 -8.99
N LYS A 268 3.14 -23.07 -9.79
CA LYS A 268 4.28 -22.27 -9.31
C LYS A 268 4.41 -20.99 -10.12
N LEU A 269 4.68 -19.90 -9.41
CA LEU A 269 5.08 -18.63 -10.01
C LEU A 269 6.60 -18.59 -10.06
N ASN A 270 7.14 -18.15 -11.19
CA ASN A 270 8.55 -17.79 -11.26
C ASN A 270 8.78 -16.39 -10.65
N GLU A 271 10.03 -16.08 -10.35
CA GLU A 271 10.41 -14.82 -9.71
C GLU A 271 10.00 -13.58 -10.53
N HIS A 272 10.11 -13.64 -11.85
CA HIS A 272 9.71 -12.54 -12.73
C HIS A 272 8.19 -12.27 -12.65
N GLN A 273 7.36 -13.31 -12.66
CA GLN A 273 5.91 -13.20 -12.48
C GLN A 273 5.57 -12.60 -11.11
N VAL A 274 6.25 -13.04 -10.05
CA VAL A 274 6.09 -12.48 -8.69
C VAL A 274 6.33 -10.97 -8.73
N GLN A 275 7.43 -10.53 -9.33
CA GLN A 275 7.78 -9.10 -9.36
C GLN A 275 6.84 -8.26 -10.22
N ILE A 276 6.32 -8.78 -11.33
CA ILE A 276 5.29 -8.06 -12.11
C ILE A 276 4.03 -7.85 -11.26
N VAL A 277 3.60 -8.85 -10.49
CA VAL A 277 2.45 -8.72 -9.59
C VAL A 277 2.69 -7.65 -8.51
N ILE A 278 3.86 -7.68 -7.86
CA ILE A 278 4.22 -6.69 -6.84
C ILE A 278 4.33 -5.27 -7.43
N LYS A 279 4.94 -5.12 -8.60
CA LYS A 279 5.00 -3.85 -9.35
C LYS A 279 3.62 -3.32 -9.67
N THR A 280 2.72 -4.18 -10.15
CA THR A 280 1.32 -3.82 -10.48
C THR A 280 0.58 -3.33 -9.24
N LEU A 281 0.77 -4.02 -8.11
CA LEU A 281 0.23 -3.62 -6.83
C LEU A 281 0.75 -2.24 -6.42
N TYR A 282 2.07 -2.04 -6.44
CA TYR A 282 2.71 -0.79 -6.09
C TYR A 282 2.17 0.39 -6.93
N LEU A 283 2.21 0.26 -8.27
CA LEU A 283 1.75 1.31 -9.19
C LEU A 283 0.27 1.65 -8.99
N SER A 284 -0.55 0.66 -8.63
CA SER A 284 -1.96 0.90 -8.34
C SER A 284 -2.17 1.75 -7.09
N PHE A 285 -1.38 1.54 -6.04
CA PHE A 285 -1.49 2.31 -4.79
C PHE A 285 -0.87 3.70 -4.88
N ARG A 286 0.21 3.89 -5.64
CA ARG A 286 1.01 5.15 -5.73
C ARG A 286 0.18 6.42 -5.95
N ASN A 287 -0.89 6.36 -6.73
CA ASN A 287 -1.75 7.51 -7.04
C ASN A 287 -3.09 7.52 -6.28
N LYS A 288 -3.30 6.57 -5.37
CA LYS A 288 -4.54 6.46 -4.59
C LYS A 288 -4.43 7.28 -3.33
N ARG A 289 -5.58 7.78 -2.87
CA ARG A 289 -5.68 8.59 -1.67
C ARG A 289 -6.41 7.84 -0.57
N ALA A 290 -5.93 7.96 0.66
CA ALA A 290 -6.56 7.38 1.84
C ALA A 290 -7.97 7.98 2.04
N SER A 291 -8.99 7.14 2.22
CA SER A 291 -10.40 7.58 2.26
C SER A 291 -10.73 8.64 3.31
N LYS A 292 -10.02 8.64 4.45
CA LYS A 292 -10.29 9.56 5.58
C LYS A 292 -9.42 10.82 5.57
N THR A 293 -8.19 10.72 5.10
CA THR A 293 -7.19 11.80 5.20
C THR A 293 -6.90 12.47 3.87
N GLY A 294 -7.23 11.83 2.74
CA GLY A 294 -6.98 12.36 1.40
C GLY A 294 -5.51 12.33 0.97
N GLU A 295 -4.62 11.83 1.82
CA GLU A 295 -3.19 11.74 1.53
C GLU A 295 -2.87 10.58 0.58
N LEU A 296 -1.76 10.70 -0.16
CA LEU A 296 -1.28 9.64 -1.06
C LEU A 296 -0.93 8.37 -0.28
N LEU A 297 -1.30 7.23 -0.86
CA LEU A 297 -0.92 5.91 -0.38
C LEU A 297 0.39 5.50 -1.04
N THR A 298 1.35 5.07 -0.23
CA THR A 298 2.53 4.34 -0.69
C THR A 298 2.41 2.96 -0.06
N PHE A 299 2.45 1.90 -0.87
CA PHE A 299 2.32 0.53 -0.37
C PHE A 299 3.63 -0.21 -0.59
N LEU A 300 4.29 -0.61 0.49
CA LEU A 300 5.56 -1.33 0.44
C LEU A 300 5.35 -2.79 0.86
N VAL A 301 5.99 -3.71 0.13
CA VAL A 301 5.93 -5.15 0.39
C VAL A 301 7.31 -5.59 0.89
N PRO A 302 7.42 -6.15 2.11
CA PRO A 302 8.65 -6.77 2.58
C PRO A 302 9.07 -7.94 1.68
N SER A 303 10.36 -8.10 1.40
CA SER A 303 10.87 -9.13 0.48
C SER A 303 10.39 -10.55 0.81
N ASN A 304 10.33 -10.89 2.10
CA ASN A 304 9.85 -12.18 2.59
C ASN A 304 8.31 -12.37 2.52
N LEU A 305 7.57 -11.38 2.03
CA LEU A 305 6.14 -11.44 1.75
C LEU A 305 5.79 -11.25 0.28
N GLU A 306 6.75 -10.89 -0.59
CA GLU A 306 6.51 -10.71 -2.03
C GLU A 306 5.94 -11.98 -2.68
N MET A 307 6.61 -13.11 -2.46
CA MET A 307 6.18 -14.39 -3.00
C MET A 307 4.79 -14.82 -2.49
N PRO A 308 4.51 -14.95 -1.18
CA PRO A 308 3.18 -15.35 -0.73
C PRO A 308 2.08 -14.36 -1.13
N LEU A 309 2.36 -13.06 -1.19
CA LEU A 309 1.39 -12.07 -1.65
C LEU A 309 1.07 -12.24 -3.14
N ALA A 310 2.07 -12.47 -3.98
CA ALA A 310 1.88 -12.69 -5.41
C ALA A 310 1.04 -13.94 -5.68
N TYR A 311 1.33 -15.06 -5.01
CA TYR A 311 0.51 -16.28 -5.10
C TYR A 311 -0.94 -16.01 -4.66
N ALA A 312 -1.12 -15.35 -3.51
CA ALA A 312 -2.45 -15.02 -3.00
C ALA A 312 -3.24 -14.17 -4.01
N LEU A 313 -2.62 -13.16 -4.60
CA LEU A 313 -3.26 -12.26 -5.58
C LEU A 313 -3.61 -12.99 -6.86
N VAL A 314 -2.73 -13.82 -7.40
CA VAL A 314 -3.00 -14.60 -8.63
C VAL A 314 -4.14 -15.59 -8.42
N LEU A 315 -4.14 -16.32 -7.30
CA LEU A 315 -5.22 -17.27 -6.98
C LEU A 315 -6.55 -16.58 -6.68
N SER A 316 -6.50 -15.41 -6.04
CA SER A 316 -7.69 -14.56 -5.83
C SER A 316 -8.24 -14.01 -7.15
N GLU A 317 -7.36 -13.59 -8.08
CA GLU A 317 -7.76 -13.09 -9.40
C GLU A 317 -8.42 -14.19 -10.23
N ARG A 318 -7.87 -15.41 -10.24
CA ARG A 318 -8.46 -16.56 -10.94
C ARG A 318 -9.93 -16.79 -10.54
N LEU A 319 -10.23 -16.63 -9.25
CA LEU A 319 -11.58 -16.81 -8.72
C LEU A 319 -12.44 -15.55 -8.74
N ARG A 320 -11.93 -14.43 -9.27
CA ARG A 320 -12.65 -13.17 -9.36
C ARG A 320 -13.77 -13.26 -10.40
N GLU A 321 -14.89 -12.64 -10.08
CA GLU A 321 -16.00 -12.53 -11.03
C GLU A 321 -15.81 -11.30 -11.92
N ASN A 322 -16.21 -11.42 -13.18
CA ASN A 322 -16.15 -10.31 -14.13
C ASN A 322 -16.84 -9.06 -13.58
N LYS A 323 -16.18 -7.91 -13.73
CA LYS A 323 -16.63 -6.58 -13.25
C LYS A 323 -16.70 -6.40 -11.72
N THR A 324 -16.10 -7.30 -10.94
CA THR A 324 -15.93 -7.11 -9.48
C THR A 324 -14.51 -6.69 -9.12
N CYS A 325 -14.31 -6.07 -7.96
CA CYS A 325 -12.97 -5.81 -7.44
C CYS A 325 -12.32 -7.09 -6.89
N GLN A 326 -11.00 -7.05 -6.71
CA GLN A 326 -10.22 -8.17 -6.21
C GLN A 326 -10.77 -8.72 -4.89
N LEU A 327 -11.01 -7.83 -3.92
CA LEU A 327 -11.46 -8.18 -2.57
C LEU A 327 -12.99 -8.05 -2.39
N GLU A 328 -13.79 -8.22 -3.46
CA GLU A 328 -15.25 -7.99 -3.44
C GLU A 328 -15.98 -8.86 -2.40
N THR A 329 -15.47 -10.04 -2.02
CA THR A 329 -16.10 -10.89 -1.00
C THR A 329 -16.20 -10.23 0.39
N PHE A 330 -15.44 -9.17 0.64
CA PHE A 330 -15.56 -8.35 1.86
C PHE A 330 -16.63 -7.26 1.78
N ILE A 331 -17.21 -7.05 0.60
CA ILE A 331 -18.21 -6.02 0.34
C ILE A 331 -19.59 -6.69 0.29
N ALA A 332 -20.55 -6.16 1.05
CA ALA A 332 -21.87 -6.76 1.16
C ALA A 332 -23.01 -5.72 1.13
N GLY A 333 -24.10 -6.13 0.48
CA GLY A 333 -25.38 -5.42 0.45
C GLY A 333 -25.39 -4.17 -0.43
N LYS A 334 -26.59 -3.62 -0.64
CA LYS A 334 -26.86 -2.50 -1.55
C LYS A 334 -26.09 -1.19 -1.28
N TYR A 335 -25.58 -1.03 -0.06
CA TYR A 335 -24.78 0.14 0.35
C TYR A 335 -23.27 -0.13 0.34
N ARG A 336 -22.84 -1.28 -0.23
CA ARG A 336 -21.44 -1.73 -0.32
C ARG A 336 -20.72 -1.67 1.03
N GLN A 337 -21.32 -2.29 2.05
CA GLN A 337 -20.71 -2.34 3.39
C GLN A 337 -19.45 -3.18 3.37
N ILE A 338 -18.34 -2.58 3.76
CA ILE A 338 -17.05 -3.25 3.88
C ILE A 338 -16.96 -3.94 5.25
N LYS A 339 -16.73 -5.25 5.25
CA LYS A 339 -16.57 -6.07 6.45
C LYS A 339 -15.10 -6.38 6.69
N THR A 340 -14.35 -5.44 7.27
CA THR A 340 -12.89 -5.58 7.47
C THR A 340 -12.45 -6.71 8.42
N GLN A 341 -13.38 -7.45 9.02
CA GLN A 341 -13.09 -8.66 9.81
C GLN A 341 -13.36 -9.97 9.06
N GLY A 342 -13.81 -9.87 7.80
CA GLY A 342 -14.30 -11.03 7.04
C GLY A 342 -15.64 -11.55 7.54
N GLY A 343 -16.21 -12.47 6.78
CA GLY A 343 -17.33 -13.31 7.17
C GLY A 343 -16.87 -14.69 7.65
N VAL A 344 -17.84 -15.55 7.99
CA VAL A 344 -17.58 -16.93 8.45
C VAL A 344 -16.74 -17.73 7.43
N THR A 345 -16.96 -17.51 6.13
CA THR A 345 -16.20 -18.18 5.07
C THR A 345 -14.76 -17.69 4.97
N HIS A 346 -14.50 -16.40 5.24
CA HIS A 346 -13.14 -15.86 5.31
C HIS A 346 -12.37 -16.43 6.49
N LEU A 347 -13.01 -16.56 7.65
CA LEU A 347 -12.36 -17.04 8.89
C LEU A 347 -11.87 -18.49 8.80
N LYS A 348 -12.34 -19.28 7.82
CA LYS A 348 -11.76 -20.59 7.49
C LYS A 348 -10.25 -20.52 7.22
N PHE A 349 -9.74 -19.35 6.80
CA PHE A 349 -8.32 -19.07 6.68
C PHE A 349 -7.51 -19.39 7.94
N PHE A 350 -8.09 -19.25 9.13
CA PHE A 350 -7.42 -19.51 10.40
C PHE A 350 -7.78 -20.89 11.01
N ASN A 351 -8.85 -21.54 10.56
CA ASN A 351 -9.42 -22.70 11.25
C ASN A 351 -8.53 -23.95 11.26
N ASP A 352 -7.77 -24.18 10.20
CA ASP A 352 -7.03 -25.44 10.05
C ASP A 352 -5.66 -25.40 10.76
N TYR A 353 -5.34 -24.30 11.41
CA TYR A 353 -4.09 -24.14 12.15
C TYR A 353 -4.41 -24.14 13.64
N LYS A 354 -4.10 -25.23 14.34
CA LYS A 354 -4.38 -25.42 15.79
C LYS A 354 -3.96 -24.22 16.64
N LYS A 355 -2.91 -23.49 16.24
CA LYS A 355 -2.42 -22.31 16.96
C LYS A 355 -3.37 -21.11 16.92
N PHE A 356 -4.40 -21.13 16.07
CA PHE A 356 -5.47 -20.13 16.01
C PHE A 356 -6.78 -20.60 16.64
N GLU A 357 -6.76 -21.66 17.45
CA GLU A 357 -7.95 -22.03 18.22
C GLU A 357 -8.38 -20.87 19.15
N GLY A 358 -9.65 -20.48 19.07
CA GLY A 358 -10.17 -19.31 19.79
C GLY A 358 -9.69 -17.94 19.28
N PHE A 359 -8.89 -17.89 18.21
CA PHE A 359 -8.38 -16.65 17.63
C PHE A 359 -9.50 -15.77 17.08
N ARG A 360 -9.42 -14.46 17.37
CA ARG A 360 -10.35 -13.46 16.84
C ARG A 360 -9.61 -12.49 15.94
N PHE A 361 -9.87 -12.62 14.65
CA PHE A 361 -9.29 -11.73 13.66
C PHE A 361 -9.86 -10.31 13.75
N SER A 362 -8.95 -9.33 13.72
CA SER A 362 -9.28 -7.92 13.65
C SER A 362 -8.24 -7.15 12.85
N SER A 363 -8.64 -6.60 11.71
CA SER A 363 -7.79 -5.72 10.89
C SER A 363 -7.28 -4.49 11.66
N LEU A 364 -8.10 -3.95 12.58
CA LEU A 364 -7.67 -2.85 13.44
C LEU A 364 -6.57 -3.28 14.42
N ILE A 365 -6.71 -4.45 15.06
CA ILE A 365 -5.69 -4.99 15.97
C ILE A 365 -4.44 -5.37 15.17
N MET A 366 -4.60 -5.93 13.96
CA MET A 366 -3.49 -6.26 13.06
C MET A 366 -2.68 -5.03 12.69
N ASN A 367 -3.33 -3.95 12.24
CA ASN A 367 -2.64 -2.69 11.92
C ASN A 367 -1.93 -2.09 13.13
N ARG A 368 -2.54 -2.17 14.32
CA ARG A 368 -1.89 -1.73 15.57
C ARG A 368 -0.68 -2.58 15.91
N SER A 369 -0.80 -3.90 15.74
CA SER A 369 0.28 -4.85 16.01
C SER A 369 1.43 -4.66 15.03
N LEU A 370 1.15 -4.53 13.74
CA LEU A 370 2.15 -4.21 12.72
C LEU A 370 2.85 -2.89 13.05
N ALA A 371 2.09 -1.83 13.37
CA ALA A 371 2.71 -0.55 13.76
C ALA A 371 3.58 -0.69 15.02
N THR A 372 3.14 -1.48 15.99
CA THR A 372 3.88 -1.72 17.24
C THR A 372 5.17 -2.50 16.99
N TYR A 373 5.13 -3.61 16.25
CA TYR A 373 6.30 -4.47 16.05
C TYR A 373 7.25 -3.99 14.95
N LEU A 374 6.71 -3.36 13.90
CA LEU A 374 7.51 -2.84 12.79
C LEU A 374 8.18 -1.49 13.10
N TYR A 375 7.64 -0.72 14.06
CA TYR A 375 8.24 0.57 14.48
C TYR A 375 8.71 0.62 15.93
N GLY A 376 8.19 -0.23 16.82
CA GLY A 376 8.79 -0.43 18.15
C GLY A 376 10.19 -1.04 18.06
N SER A 377 10.47 -1.83 17.02
CA SER A 377 11.82 -2.33 16.70
C SER A 377 12.81 -1.25 16.24
N VAL A 378 12.36 -0.01 16.03
CA VAL A 378 13.22 1.16 15.74
C VAL A 378 13.58 1.94 17.00
N THR A 379 12.89 1.70 18.12
CA THR A 379 13.01 2.50 19.36
C THR A 379 13.61 1.75 20.54
N GLU A 380 14.31 0.65 20.28
CA GLU A 380 15.02 -0.09 21.32
C GLU A 380 16.42 0.51 21.52
N GLY A 381 16.46 1.74 22.05
CA GLY A 381 17.61 2.55 22.43
C GLY A 381 17.12 3.77 23.21
N ASP A 382 17.95 4.35 24.09
CA ASP A 382 17.61 5.32 25.14
C ASP A 382 16.46 6.32 24.84
N ALA A 383 15.76 6.71 25.92
CA ALA A 383 14.63 7.62 26.15
C ALA A 383 14.26 8.75 25.13
N PHE A 384 15.04 9.01 24.09
CA PHE A 384 14.81 9.99 23.03
C PHE A 384 13.85 9.53 21.91
N ASP A 385 13.57 8.24 21.75
CA ASP A 385 13.00 7.72 20.50
C ASP A 385 11.47 7.48 20.45
N SER A 386 10.73 7.84 21.51
CA SER A 386 9.26 7.80 21.45
C SER A 386 8.67 8.76 20.40
N GLN A 387 9.34 9.89 20.15
CA GLN A 387 8.97 10.91 19.16
C GLN A 387 9.32 10.50 17.72
N LEU A 388 10.33 9.62 17.57
CA LEU A 388 10.74 9.03 16.30
C LEU A 388 9.76 7.95 15.82
N ALA A 389 9.41 6.97 16.67
CA ALA A 389 8.37 5.99 16.35
C ALA A 389 7.02 6.66 16.03
N LEU A 390 6.77 7.80 16.68
CA LEU A 390 5.61 8.64 16.45
C LEU A 390 5.59 9.25 15.06
N THR A 391 6.74 9.74 14.63
CA THR A 391 6.91 10.34 13.31
C THR A 391 6.92 9.26 12.21
N LEU A 392 7.53 8.09 12.47
CA LEU A 392 7.46 6.89 11.64
C LEU A 392 6.04 6.41 11.38
N SER A 393 5.27 6.26 12.46
CA SER A 393 3.88 5.84 12.41
C SER A 393 2.94 6.94 11.86
N LYS A 394 3.37 8.21 11.81
CA LYS A 394 2.66 9.30 11.11
C LYS A 394 2.92 9.25 9.61
N ASN A 395 4.19 9.13 9.20
CA ASN A 395 4.63 9.16 7.80
C ASN A 395 4.12 7.94 7.03
N ALA A 396 4.20 6.74 7.61
CA ALA A 396 3.68 5.51 6.98
C ALA A 396 2.15 5.46 6.86
N ARG A 397 1.47 6.44 7.43
CA ARG A 397 0.03 6.44 7.63
C ARG A 397 -0.63 7.69 7.06
N SER A 398 0.18 8.57 6.49
CA SER A 398 -0.21 9.82 5.87
C SER A 398 -1.26 10.57 6.72
N HIS A 399 -0.86 10.86 7.97
CA HIS A 399 -1.71 11.48 9.00
C HIS A 399 -1.17 12.86 9.39
N LYS A 400 -2.04 13.90 9.41
CA LYS A 400 -1.68 15.28 9.76
C LYS A 400 -1.58 15.58 11.27
N ASN A 401 -2.11 14.73 12.17
CA ASN A 401 -2.22 15.02 13.61
C ASN A 401 -1.40 14.08 14.48
N GLU A 402 -0.74 14.63 15.51
CA GLU A 402 0.21 13.91 16.35
C GLU A 402 -0.41 12.95 17.37
N ASP A 403 -1.63 13.25 17.83
CA ASP A 403 -2.21 12.64 19.03
C ASP A 403 -2.73 11.21 18.85
N THR A 404 -3.17 10.84 17.65
CA THR A 404 -3.68 9.47 17.43
C THR A 404 -2.59 8.43 17.40
N THR A 405 -1.37 8.85 17.06
CA THR A 405 -0.22 7.97 16.86
C THR A 405 0.53 7.73 18.18
N LYS A 406 0.51 8.72 19.10
CA LYS A 406 1.19 8.72 20.43
C LYS A 406 0.80 7.51 21.27
N ALA A 407 -0.45 7.05 21.12
CA ALA A 407 -1.00 5.94 21.89
C ALA A 407 -0.47 4.55 21.51
N TYR A 408 0.19 4.38 20.36
CA TYR A 408 0.58 3.05 19.85
C TYR A 408 1.99 2.59 20.29
N ILE A 409 2.81 3.48 20.83
CA ILE A 409 4.27 3.30 20.93
C ILE A 409 4.75 3.12 22.37
N GLN A 410 3.88 3.36 23.36
CA GLN A 410 4.27 3.40 24.78
C GLN A 410 4.49 2.03 25.44
N MET A 411 4.68 0.95 24.69
CA MET A 411 4.93 -0.38 25.25
C MET A 411 6.18 -0.96 24.59
N MET A 412 7.36 -0.72 25.15
CA MET A 412 8.49 -1.66 25.30
C MET A 412 9.64 -0.97 26.06
N ASN A 413 10.23 -1.69 27.02
CA ASN A 413 11.44 -1.34 27.76
C ASN A 413 12.56 -2.32 27.34
N LYS A 414 13.75 -1.74 27.06
CA LYS A 414 15.14 -2.24 27.18
C LYS A 414 15.51 -3.62 26.60
N ASP A 415 15.97 -3.61 25.34
CA ASP A 415 17.30 -4.09 24.88
C ASP A 415 17.27 -4.44 23.38
N GLY A 416 17.78 -3.54 22.53
CA GLY A 416 17.91 -3.75 21.08
C GLY A 416 19.14 -3.06 20.51
N SER A 417 19.68 -3.59 19.40
CA SER A 417 20.95 -3.16 18.80
C SER A 417 20.76 -2.48 17.43
N LEU A 418 21.61 -1.51 17.12
CA LEU A 418 21.70 -0.76 15.84
C LEU A 418 21.63 -1.66 14.59
N GLY A 419 22.15 -2.90 14.67
CA GLY A 419 22.07 -3.88 13.58
C GLY A 419 20.64 -4.27 13.18
N ARG A 420 19.69 -4.33 14.11
CA ARG A 420 18.29 -4.71 13.80
C ARG A 420 17.58 -3.65 12.95
N VAL A 421 17.80 -2.36 13.23
CA VAL A 421 17.23 -1.25 12.44
C VAL A 421 17.78 -1.29 11.02
N ALA A 422 19.08 -1.55 10.88
CA ALA A 422 19.76 -1.61 9.59
C ALA A 422 19.33 -2.84 8.74
N ILE A 423 19.09 -4.01 9.35
CA ILE A 423 18.50 -5.17 8.65
C ILE A 423 17.09 -4.85 8.14
N ASN A 424 16.29 -4.14 8.94
CA ASN A 424 14.91 -3.83 8.57
C ASN A 424 14.83 -2.82 7.42
N ILE A 425 15.78 -1.88 7.30
CA ILE A 425 15.86 -0.96 6.16
C ILE A 425 16.27 -1.72 4.88
N PHE A 426 17.19 -2.69 4.98
CA PHE A 426 17.56 -3.57 3.85
C PHE A 426 16.36 -4.39 3.36
N ARG A 427 15.63 -5.03 4.28
CA ARG A 427 14.42 -5.82 3.97
C ARG A 427 13.29 -5.02 3.34
N ARG A 428 13.34 -3.67 3.41
CA ARG A 428 12.41 -2.75 2.75
C ARG A 428 12.89 -2.33 1.35
N GLY A 429 13.95 -2.95 0.83
CA GLY A 429 14.41 -2.78 -0.54
C GLY A 429 15.50 -1.73 -0.72
N ASN A 430 16.12 -1.20 0.34
CA ASN A 430 17.31 -0.35 0.19
C ASN A 430 18.50 -1.20 -0.26
N PHE A 431 19.25 -0.74 -1.26
CA PHE A 431 20.38 -1.48 -1.83
C PHE A 431 21.48 -0.54 -2.31
N GLY A 432 22.52 -1.12 -2.92
CA GLY A 432 23.64 -0.39 -3.51
C GLY A 432 24.83 -0.25 -2.59
N TRP A 433 25.96 0.09 -3.20
CA TRP A 433 27.28 0.06 -2.56
C TRP A 433 27.32 0.85 -1.24
N LEU A 434 26.77 2.07 -1.21
CA LEU A 434 26.83 2.95 -0.05
C LEU A 434 26.07 2.37 1.14
N TYR A 435 24.96 1.68 0.87
CA TYR A 435 24.17 1.04 1.90
C TYR A 435 24.89 -0.18 2.49
N GLU A 436 25.54 -0.99 1.64
CA GLU A 436 26.36 -2.12 2.10
C GLU A 436 27.52 -1.65 2.99
N GLN A 437 28.21 -0.57 2.61
CA GLN A 437 29.28 0.00 3.42
C GLN A 437 28.77 0.49 4.78
N LEU A 438 27.62 1.18 4.81
CA LEU A 438 26.97 1.59 6.05
C LEU A 438 26.62 0.40 6.96
N LEU A 439 26.19 -0.74 6.39
CA LEU A 439 25.93 -1.97 7.15
C LEU A 439 27.23 -2.56 7.72
N ARG A 440 28.29 -2.68 6.90
CA ARG A 440 29.59 -3.19 7.34
C ARG A 440 30.09 -2.41 8.56
N PHE A 441 30.05 -1.07 8.51
CA PHE A 441 30.47 -0.24 9.64
C PHE A 441 29.70 -0.47 10.94
N ILE A 442 28.43 -0.90 10.88
CA ILE A 442 27.67 -1.25 12.08
C ILE A 442 28.13 -2.59 12.67
N TYR A 443 28.32 -3.60 11.83
CA TYR A 443 28.56 -4.97 12.29
C TYR A 443 29.98 -5.24 12.75
N THR A 444 30.94 -4.36 12.42
CA THR A 444 32.34 -4.53 12.83
C THR A 444 32.65 -4.05 14.27
N ASP A 445 31.71 -3.40 14.98
CA ASP A 445 31.71 -2.98 16.41
C ASP A 445 33.00 -2.39 17.04
N ASN A 446 34.06 -2.11 16.25
CA ASN A 446 35.40 -1.72 16.73
C ASN A 446 36.05 -0.63 15.86
N TYR A 447 35.29 0.38 15.44
CA TYR A 447 35.80 1.46 14.59
C TYR A 447 37.02 2.20 15.17
N ASN A 448 37.03 2.47 16.49
CA ASN A 448 38.16 3.16 17.14
C ASN A 448 39.42 2.28 17.29
N ASN A 449 39.33 0.97 17.00
CA ASN A 449 40.42 0.01 17.09
C ASN A 449 40.93 -0.45 15.70
N LEU A 450 40.31 -0.01 14.60
CA LEU A 450 40.76 -0.33 13.25
C LEU A 450 42.09 0.38 12.96
N ASN A 451 43.14 -0.41 12.77
CA ASN A 451 44.46 0.08 12.41
C ASN A 451 44.47 0.59 10.94
N LEU A 452 45.61 1.13 10.48
CA LEU A 452 45.74 1.66 9.11
C LEU A 452 45.61 0.55 8.03
N GLU A 453 45.97 -0.69 8.39
CA GLU A 453 46.00 -1.86 7.52
C GLU A 453 44.57 -2.36 7.23
N ASP A 454 43.72 -2.49 8.25
CA ASP A 454 42.31 -2.88 8.11
C ASP A 454 41.50 -1.85 7.28
N ARG A 455 41.85 -0.56 7.40
CA ARG A 455 41.27 0.51 6.57
C ARG A 455 41.70 0.38 5.12
N THR A 456 42.96 -0.02 4.90
CA THR A 456 43.51 -0.31 3.57
C THR A 456 42.86 -1.56 2.97
N THR A 457 42.63 -2.62 3.77
CA THR A 457 41.92 -3.83 3.34
C THR A 457 40.46 -3.55 2.96
N MET A 458 39.72 -2.69 3.68
CA MET A 458 38.38 -2.28 3.23
C MET A 458 38.41 -1.51 1.90
N ILE A 459 39.42 -0.65 1.71
CA ILE A 459 39.64 0.07 0.44
C ILE A 459 40.00 -0.92 -0.67
N GLU A 460 40.78 -1.96 -0.36
CA GLU A 460 41.14 -3.05 -1.28
C GLU A 460 39.95 -3.96 -1.57
N GLU A 461 39.08 -4.29 -0.62
CA GLU A 461 37.84 -5.06 -0.84
C GLU A 461 36.85 -4.32 -1.74
N ILE A 462 36.74 -2.99 -1.61
CA ILE A 462 35.96 -2.16 -2.54
C ILE A 462 36.58 -2.21 -3.92
N LYS A 463 37.92 -2.17 -4.01
CA LYS A 463 38.61 -2.39 -5.27
C LYS A 463 38.39 -3.82 -5.77
N GLU A 464 38.39 -4.88 -4.95
CA GLU A 464 38.24 -6.29 -5.36
C GLU A 464 36.82 -6.68 -5.76
N HIS A 465 35.78 -6.25 -5.02
CA HIS A 465 34.38 -6.40 -5.43
C HIS A 465 34.15 -5.85 -6.84
N LEU A 466 34.90 -4.80 -7.20
CA LEU A 466 34.76 -4.09 -8.45
C LEU A 466 35.84 -4.43 -9.52
N SER A 467 37.01 -5.00 -9.17
CA SER A 467 38.22 -4.95 -10.03
C SER A 467 38.46 -6.14 -10.95
N LEU A 468 37.75 -7.26 -10.86
CA LEU A 468 38.03 -8.37 -11.79
C LEU A 468 36.79 -9.00 -12.43
N LYS A 469 35.64 -9.02 -11.75
CA LYS A 469 34.40 -9.57 -12.34
C LYS A 469 33.42 -8.52 -12.86
N GLU A 470 33.39 -7.32 -12.27
CA GLU A 470 32.37 -6.30 -12.57
C GLU A 470 32.84 -5.24 -13.55
N THR A 471 34.12 -4.84 -13.49
CA THR A 471 34.75 -4.09 -14.59
C THR A 471 34.81 -4.94 -15.85
N GLU A 472 35.13 -6.23 -15.75
CA GLU A 472 34.94 -7.18 -16.85
C GLU A 472 33.45 -7.37 -17.18
N SER A 473 32.50 -7.40 -16.23
CA SER A 473 31.07 -7.56 -16.56
C SER A 473 30.50 -6.34 -17.26
N ILE A 474 30.85 -5.11 -16.87
CA ILE A 474 30.39 -3.86 -17.51
C ILE A 474 31.19 -3.59 -18.78
N ALA A 475 32.51 -3.75 -18.77
CA ALA A 475 33.34 -3.65 -19.96
C ALA A 475 33.05 -4.78 -20.94
N ALA A 476 32.71 -6.00 -20.52
CA ALA A 476 32.26 -7.10 -21.39
C ALA A 476 30.77 -7.05 -21.69
N TYR A 477 29.92 -6.39 -20.91
CA TYR A 477 28.55 -6.07 -21.32
C TYR A 477 28.55 -4.98 -22.39
N VAL A 478 29.46 -4.03 -22.29
CA VAL A 478 29.73 -3.03 -23.33
C VAL A 478 30.46 -3.68 -24.51
N SER A 479 31.52 -4.47 -24.29
CA SER A 479 32.43 -5.08 -25.30
C SER A 479 31.86 -6.33 -26.00
N ASN A 480 31.22 -7.29 -25.30
CA ASN A 480 30.62 -8.48 -25.93
C ASN A 480 29.44 -8.13 -26.86
N TYR A 481 28.85 -6.95 -26.71
CA TYR A 481 27.78 -6.48 -27.57
C TYR A 481 28.24 -5.43 -28.59
N LEU A 482 29.53 -5.06 -28.58
CA LEU A 482 30.14 -4.01 -29.41
C LEU A 482 30.99 -4.50 -30.59
N THR A 483 31.11 -5.78 -30.89
CA THR A 483 31.80 -6.17 -32.14
C THR A 483 31.18 -7.40 -32.80
N PRO A 484 30.96 -7.31 -34.12
CA PRO A 484 31.91 -8.00 -34.98
C PRO A 484 32.43 -7.07 -36.09
N ALA A 485 33.54 -6.38 -35.82
CA ALA A 485 34.51 -5.93 -36.81
C ALA A 485 35.70 -5.28 -36.08
N ILE A 486 36.81 -6.01 -35.99
CA ILE A 486 38.20 -5.54 -35.91
C ILE A 486 38.41 -4.26 -35.09
N ILE A 487 38.72 -4.42 -33.81
CA ILE A 487 39.51 -3.45 -33.05
C ILE A 487 40.85 -4.14 -32.81
N GLU A 488 41.83 -3.82 -33.64
CA GLU A 488 43.23 -4.03 -33.27
C GLU A 488 43.52 -3.09 -32.09
N GLU A 489 44.03 -3.66 -31.00
CA GLU A 489 44.76 -3.02 -29.89
C GLU A 489 44.58 -1.50 -29.74
N THR A 490 43.44 -1.06 -29.19
CA THR A 490 43.30 0.30 -28.63
C THR A 490 43.18 0.23 -27.11
N ASP A 491 44.03 1.00 -26.44
CA ASP A 491 44.24 1.06 -24.98
C ASP A 491 42.97 1.02 -24.12
N ASN A 492 42.94 0.08 -23.16
CA ASN A 492 41.94 -0.06 -22.10
C ASN A 492 41.93 1.10 -21.08
N ASP A 493 42.78 2.12 -21.23
CA ASP A 493 43.00 3.19 -20.25
C ASP A 493 41.79 4.14 -20.07
N SER A 494 40.90 4.20 -21.06
CA SER A 494 39.79 5.15 -21.17
C SER A 494 38.61 4.88 -20.23
N ILE A 495 38.14 3.63 -20.18
CA ILE A 495 37.07 3.16 -19.28
C ILE A 495 37.57 3.19 -17.82
N VAL A 496 38.84 2.85 -17.63
CA VAL A 496 39.50 2.81 -16.33
C VAL A 496 39.51 4.22 -15.70
N GLU A 497 39.77 5.29 -16.46
CA GLU A 497 39.79 6.66 -15.93
C GLU A 497 38.43 7.16 -15.43
N VAL A 498 37.34 6.87 -16.16
CA VAL A 498 35.98 7.26 -15.72
C VAL A 498 35.57 6.50 -14.48
N MET A 499 35.84 5.20 -14.48
CA MET A 499 35.54 4.35 -13.33
C MET A 499 36.35 4.83 -12.11
N ASN A 500 37.63 5.14 -12.28
CA ASN A 500 38.47 5.75 -11.24
C ASN A 500 37.87 7.06 -10.71
N THR A 501 37.38 7.95 -11.58
CA THR A 501 36.73 9.20 -11.15
C THR A 501 35.46 8.95 -10.33
N ILE A 502 34.64 7.95 -10.72
CA ILE A 502 33.46 7.54 -9.95
C ILE A 502 33.91 6.97 -8.60
N TYR A 503 34.95 6.14 -8.57
CA TYR A 503 35.48 5.53 -7.35
C TYR A 503 36.06 6.56 -6.39
N GLU A 504 36.83 7.54 -6.86
CA GLU A 504 37.35 8.60 -6.01
C GLU A 504 36.23 9.37 -5.30
N LYS A 505 35.11 9.61 -5.98
CA LYS A 505 33.93 10.21 -5.36
C LYS A 505 33.32 9.28 -4.31
N ARG A 506 33.13 7.99 -4.61
CA ARG A 506 32.63 6.99 -3.65
C ARG A 506 33.53 6.91 -2.41
N LEU A 507 34.85 6.87 -2.59
CA LEU A 507 35.85 6.86 -1.51
C LEU A 507 35.73 8.10 -0.61
N LYS A 508 35.53 9.30 -1.18
CA LYS A 508 35.28 10.51 -0.39
C LYS A 508 34.05 10.39 0.49
N VAL A 509 32.95 9.82 -0.02
CA VAL A 509 31.74 9.55 0.78
C VAL A 509 32.02 8.55 1.89
N ILE A 510 32.76 7.48 1.60
CA ILE A 510 33.14 6.48 2.61
C ILE A 510 33.94 7.14 3.72
N HIS A 511 34.94 7.96 3.39
CA HIS A 511 35.72 8.69 4.39
C HIS A 511 34.85 9.62 5.25
N GLN A 512 33.79 10.21 4.70
CA GLN A 512 32.83 11.00 5.47
C GLN A 512 31.99 10.13 6.40
N VAL A 513 31.45 9.01 5.90
CA VAL A 513 30.67 8.05 6.68
C VAL A 513 31.51 7.44 7.81
N MET A 514 32.77 7.10 7.53
CA MET A 514 33.70 6.56 8.52
C MET A 514 33.92 7.52 9.68
N ARG A 515 33.90 8.84 9.46
CA ARG A 515 34.09 9.83 10.54
C ARG A 515 32.92 9.95 11.51
N LEU A 516 31.79 9.28 11.22
CA LEU A 516 30.61 9.29 12.09
C LEU A 516 30.85 8.39 13.31
N ASN A 517 30.61 8.93 14.51
CA ASN A 517 30.64 8.11 15.73
C ASN A 517 29.36 7.25 15.86
N LYS A 518 29.34 6.32 16.83
CA LYS A 518 28.20 5.39 17.05
C LYS A 518 26.85 6.10 17.23
N GLN A 519 26.84 7.25 17.90
CA GLN A 519 25.62 8.04 18.11
C GLN A 519 25.15 8.72 16.82
N GLN A 520 26.07 9.26 16.02
CA GLN A 520 25.77 9.88 14.73
C GLN A 520 25.31 8.85 13.69
N LEU A 521 25.90 7.65 13.68
CA LEU A 521 25.43 6.54 12.86
C LEU A 521 24.01 6.11 13.27
N HIS A 522 23.73 6.03 14.56
CA HIS A 522 22.39 5.75 15.05
C HIS A 522 21.38 6.81 14.57
N GLU A 523 21.72 8.10 14.71
CA GLU A 523 20.86 9.19 14.22
C GLU A 523 20.65 9.13 12.71
N LEU A 524 21.70 8.83 11.94
CA LEU A 524 21.62 8.65 10.49
C LEU A 524 20.65 7.52 10.12
N PHE A 525 20.83 6.33 10.71
CA PHE A 525 19.96 5.17 10.43
C PHE A 525 18.53 5.40 10.90
N SER A 526 18.34 6.09 12.02
CA SER A 526 17.03 6.59 12.45
C SER A 526 16.42 7.47 11.35
N LYS A 527 17.13 8.51 10.88
CA LYS A 527 16.64 9.40 9.81
C LYS A 527 16.37 8.68 8.49
N LEU A 528 17.19 7.69 8.15
CA LEU A 528 16.99 6.83 6.97
C LEU A 528 15.73 5.99 7.12
N SER A 529 15.54 5.32 8.26
CA SER A 529 14.37 4.48 8.54
C SER A 529 13.03 5.23 8.42
N ILE A 530 13.03 6.53 8.74
CA ILE A 530 11.84 7.39 8.70
C ILE A 530 11.63 8.11 7.37
N HIS A 531 12.52 7.89 6.38
CA HIS A 531 12.53 8.57 5.09
C HIS A 531 12.64 10.11 5.20
N SER A 532 13.28 10.62 6.27
CA SER A 532 13.44 12.07 6.49
C SER A 532 14.61 12.71 5.72
N MET A 533 15.28 11.91 4.89
CA MET A 533 16.41 12.35 4.08
C MET A 533 16.08 12.17 2.59
N PRO A 534 15.10 12.90 2.06
CA PRO A 534 14.66 12.73 0.68
C PRO A 534 15.77 13.10 -0.30
N SER A 535 15.84 12.38 -1.42
CA SER A 535 16.60 12.81 -2.59
C SER A 535 15.71 13.62 -3.56
N LYS A 536 16.28 14.09 -4.67
CA LYS A 536 15.51 14.72 -5.77
C LYS A 536 14.73 13.70 -6.63
N VAL A 537 14.92 12.42 -6.36
CA VAL A 537 14.42 11.26 -7.11
C VAL A 537 13.54 10.45 -6.17
N GLU A 538 12.44 9.91 -6.69
CA GLU A 538 11.57 9.07 -5.87
C GLU A 538 12.26 7.72 -5.62
N HIS A 539 11.98 7.10 -4.48
CA HIS A 539 12.62 5.82 -4.09
C HIS A 539 14.14 5.91 -3.97
N ALA A 540 14.66 7.09 -3.64
CA ALA A 540 16.01 7.25 -3.15
C ALA A 540 16.06 8.26 -2.00
N GLN A 541 17.01 8.01 -1.11
CA GLN A 541 17.37 8.92 -0.04
C GLN A 541 18.71 9.59 -0.33
N CYS A 542 18.98 10.71 0.32
CA CYS A 542 20.22 11.45 0.16
C CYS A 542 20.99 11.49 1.48
N LEU A 543 22.23 10.98 1.47
CA LEU A 543 23.08 10.92 2.67
C LEU A 543 23.35 12.31 3.29
N VAL A 544 23.37 13.36 2.47
CA VAL A 544 23.76 14.73 2.88
C VAL A 544 22.58 15.70 2.98
N PHE A 545 21.33 15.21 2.99
CA PHE A 545 20.15 16.06 3.16
C PHE A 545 20.19 16.83 4.50
N PRO A 546 19.83 18.15 4.54
CA PRO A 546 19.27 18.98 3.47
C PRO A 546 20.30 19.71 2.60
N ASN A 547 21.59 19.59 2.89
CA ASN A 547 22.65 20.38 2.27
C ASN A 547 23.17 19.69 1.00
N CYS A 548 22.41 19.82 -0.09
CA CYS A 548 22.76 19.17 -1.36
C CYS A 548 24.08 19.72 -1.94
N ALA A 549 25.07 18.84 -2.15
CA ALA A 549 26.33 19.17 -2.80
C ALA A 549 26.16 19.56 -4.29
N TYR A 550 25.06 19.13 -4.92
CA TYR A 550 24.77 19.34 -6.34
C TYR A 550 23.38 19.96 -6.55
N PRO A 551 23.16 21.22 -6.15
CA PRO A 551 21.84 21.84 -6.20
C PRO A 551 21.30 21.98 -7.64
N ALA A 552 22.18 22.11 -8.63
CA ALA A 552 21.81 22.24 -10.05
C ALA A 552 21.44 20.92 -10.75
N LEU A 553 21.80 19.75 -10.19
CA LEU A 553 21.41 18.47 -10.79
C LEU A 553 19.92 18.21 -10.58
N MET A 554 19.19 17.88 -11.65
CA MET A 554 17.76 17.57 -11.57
C MET A 554 17.49 16.14 -11.07
N ASN A 555 18.46 15.24 -11.23
CA ASN A 555 18.35 13.82 -10.90
C ASN A 555 19.55 13.41 -10.02
N CYS A 556 19.29 12.67 -8.94
CA CYS A 556 20.28 12.16 -7.99
C CYS A 556 20.87 10.79 -8.38
N MET A 557 20.40 10.12 -9.44
CA MET A 557 20.97 8.84 -9.91
C MET A 557 22.46 8.96 -10.30
N TYR A 558 22.92 10.18 -10.56
CA TYR A 558 24.30 10.48 -10.92
C TYR A 558 25.20 10.85 -9.74
N CYS A 559 24.62 10.91 -8.54
CA CYS A 559 25.23 11.47 -7.35
C CYS A 559 25.78 10.35 -6.47
N GLU A 560 27.00 10.53 -5.98
CA GLU A 560 27.65 9.58 -5.06
C GLU A 560 26.97 9.49 -3.68
N TYR A 561 26.11 10.46 -3.33
CA TYR A 561 25.38 10.49 -2.06
C TYR A 561 24.00 9.84 -2.11
N VAL A 562 23.64 9.21 -3.24
CA VAL A 562 22.32 8.58 -3.43
C VAL A 562 22.26 7.23 -2.72
N LEU A 563 21.16 6.98 -2.04
CA LEU A 563 20.82 5.72 -1.40
C LEU A 563 19.59 5.13 -2.11
N PRO A 564 19.79 4.23 -3.09
CA PRO A 564 18.70 3.72 -3.90
C PRO A 564 17.82 2.71 -3.14
N GLN A 565 16.53 2.72 -3.45
CA GLN A 565 15.55 1.73 -3.02
C GLN A 565 15.06 0.96 -4.25
N ASN A 566 14.67 -0.31 -4.09
CA ASN A 566 14.28 -1.23 -5.17
C ASN A 566 13.33 -0.62 -6.23
N LEU A 567 12.37 0.20 -5.81
CA LEU A 567 11.42 0.86 -6.72
C LEU A 567 12.03 1.99 -7.57
N ILE A 568 13.27 2.43 -7.29
CA ILE A 568 14.02 3.36 -8.13
C ILE A 568 14.22 2.79 -9.53
N LEU A 569 14.20 1.46 -9.69
CA LEU A 569 14.35 0.79 -10.98
C LEU A 569 13.32 1.28 -12.02
N ILE A 570 12.14 1.72 -11.57
CA ILE A 570 11.12 2.33 -12.45
C ILE A 570 11.64 3.63 -13.05
N GLN A 571 12.18 4.52 -12.21
CA GLN A 571 12.73 5.80 -12.67
C GLN A 571 14.06 5.61 -13.41
N LEU A 572 14.86 4.63 -12.99
CA LEU A 572 16.12 4.28 -13.62
C LEU A 572 15.92 3.78 -15.04
N ASN A 573 14.88 2.98 -15.30
CA ASN A 573 14.49 2.56 -16.65
C ASN A 573 14.17 3.78 -17.53
N GLN A 574 13.33 4.69 -17.03
CA GLN A 574 12.95 5.91 -17.76
C GLN A 574 14.16 6.80 -18.05
N GLU A 575 15.03 7.00 -17.07
CA GLU A 575 16.22 7.82 -17.20
C GLU A 575 17.23 7.20 -18.17
N THR A 576 17.42 5.88 -18.11
CA THR A 576 18.32 5.15 -19.01
C THR A 576 17.84 5.27 -20.47
N LEU A 577 16.54 5.04 -20.72
CA LEU A 577 15.96 5.21 -22.05
C LEU A 577 16.05 6.66 -22.53
N ARG A 578 15.77 7.64 -21.66
CA ARG A 578 15.89 9.08 -21.99
C ARG A 578 17.32 9.44 -22.38
N LEU A 579 18.33 8.94 -21.65
CA LEU A 579 19.74 9.17 -21.96
C LEU A 579 20.11 8.53 -23.30
N LEU A 580 19.69 7.29 -23.56
CA LEU A 580 19.95 6.60 -24.82
C LEU A 580 19.29 7.31 -26.01
N THR A 581 18.04 7.75 -25.88
CA THR A 581 17.36 8.55 -26.91
C THR A 581 18.06 9.87 -27.13
N SER A 582 18.52 10.55 -26.07
CA SER A 582 19.22 11.81 -26.24
C SER A 582 20.60 11.65 -26.86
N ILE A 583 21.31 10.54 -26.60
CA ILE A 583 22.56 10.17 -27.25
C ILE A 583 22.33 9.88 -28.73
N GLN A 584 21.24 9.19 -29.05
CA GLN A 584 20.82 8.94 -30.42
C GLN A 584 20.59 10.26 -31.19
N GLU A 585 19.83 11.18 -30.61
CA GLU A 585 19.35 12.41 -31.26
C GLU A 585 20.38 13.55 -31.29
N SER A 586 21.47 13.45 -30.51
CA SER A 586 22.47 14.51 -30.43
C SER A 586 23.69 14.22 -31.29
N ASP A 587 24.24 15.30 -31.86
CA ASP A 587 25.56 15.33 -32.50
C ASP A 587 26.51 16.30 -31.75
N ASN A 588 26.08 16.83 -30.59
CA ASN A 588 26.91 17.73 -29.78
C ASN A 588 27.83 16.90 -28.88
N GLU A 589 29.12 16.89 -29.20
CA GLU A 589 30.15 16.12 -28.51
C GLU A 589 30.17 16.33 -26.98
N ASN A 590 30.06 17.57 -26.51
CA ASN A 590 30.03 17.87 -25.06
C ASN A 590 28.79 17.31 -24.39
N LEU A 591 27.65 17.34 -25.07
CA LEU A 591 26.41 16.77 -24.58
C LEU A 591 26.50 15.23 -24.54
N LEU A 592 27.06 14.62 -25.58
CA LEU A 592 27.28 13.19 -25.67
C LEU A 592 28.22 12.72 -24.56
N LYS A 593 29.39 13.35 -24.38
CA LYS A 593 30.32 13.11 -23.24
C LYS A 593 29.61 13.17 -21.88
N ARG A 594 28.77 14.19 -21.66
CA ARG A 594 28.01 14.32 -20.41
C ARG A 594 26.99 13.20 -20.24
N GLN A 595 26.23 12.88 -21.28
CA GLN A 595 25.17 11.88 -21.25
C GLN A 595 25.71 10.47 -21.12
N SER A 596 26.82 10.15 -21.78
CA SER A 596 27.50 8.87 -21.64
C SER A 596 28.00 8.63 -20.21
N ARG A 597 28.54 9.66 -19.54
CA ARG A 597 28.90 9.58 -18.11
C ARG A 597 27.69 9.30 -17.22
N PHE A 598 26.58 10.00 -17.45
CA PHE A 598 25.32 9.77 -16.73
C PHE A 598 24.74 8.39 -17.00
N LEU A 599 24.81 7.91 -18.24
CA LEU A 599 24.38 6.58 -18.63
C LEU A 599 25.18 5.51 -17.89
N LEU A 600 26.52 5.66 -17.84
CA LEU A 600 27.37 4.71 -17.12
C LEU A 600 27.01 4.61 -15.63
N GLN A 601 26.72 5.73 -14.98
CA GLN A 601 26.25 5.73 -13.58
C GLN A 601 24.90 5.04 -13.41
N CYS A 602 23.96 5.23 -14.35
CA CYS A 602 22.70 4.49 -14.34
C CYS A 602 22.92 2.98 -14.52
N LEU A 603 23.80 2.58 -15.43
CA LEU A 603 24.16 1.18 -15.66
C LEU A 603 24.84 0.55 -14.44
N LEU A 604 25.67 1.30 -13.69
CA LEU A 604 26.25 0.85 -12.43
C LEU A 604 25.18 0.53 -11.39
N ILE A 605 24.19 1.41 -11.19
CA ILE A 605 23.07 1.14 -10.27
C ILE A 605 22.26 -0.08 -10.73
N LEU A 606 22.09 -0.28 -12.05
CA LEU A 606 21.45 -1.49 -12.60
C LEU A 606 22.27 -2.75 -12.33
N SER A 607 23.61 -2.70 -12.41
CA SER A 607 24.48 -3.81 -12.03
C SER A 607 24.30 -4.15 -10.55
N GLU A 608 24.44 -3.16 -9.66
CA GLU A 608 24.26 -3.32 -8.22
C GLU A 608 22.88 -3.92 -7.88
N ALA A 609 21.84 -3.56 -8.63
CA ALA A 609 20.52 -4.16 -8.48
C ALA A 609 20.45 -5.62 -8.96
N ASN A 610 21.12 -5.97 -10.06
CA ASN A 610 21.22 -7.35 -10.53
C ASN A 610 21.98 -8.23 -9.54
N ASP A 611 23.03 -7.71 -8.92
CA ASP A 611 23.84 -8.44 -7.95
C ASP A 611 23.08 -8.62 -6.63
N THR A 612 22.29 -7.61 -6.23
CA THR A 612 21.49 -7.67 -4.99
C THR A 612 20.22 -8.51 -5.13
N PHE A 613 19.47 -8.35 -6.22
CA PHE A 613 18.11 -8.90 -6.37
C PHE A 613 18.00 -9.96 -7.47
N GLY A 614 19.01 -10.14 -8.31
CA GLY A 614 18.98 -11.06 -9.44
C GLY A 614 18.36 -10.47 -10.72
N LYS A 615 18.77 -11.02 -11.86
CA LYS A 615 18.35 -10.57 -13.20
C LYS A 615 16.84 -10.66 -13.44
N SER A 616 16.19 -11.67 -12.87
CA SER A 616 14.73 -11.87 -13.00
C SER A 616 13.96 -10.73 -12.34
N TYR A 617 14.44 -10.24 -11.20
CA TYR A 617 13.85 -9.11 -10.49
C TYR A 617 13.96 -7.83 -11.31
N VAL A 618 15.17 -7.50 -11.75
CA VAL A 618 15.44 -6.25 -12.49
C VAL A 618 14.64 -6.19 -13.80
N LYS A 619 14.52 -7.31 -14.53
CA LYS A 619 13.73 -7.42 -15.77
C LYS A 619 12.25 -7.06 -15.60
N ALA A 620 11.67 -7.22 -14.41
CA ALA A 620 10.28 -6.83 -14.17
C ALA A 620 10.08 -5.31 -14.16
N TYR A 621 11.14 -4.54 -13.85
CA TYR A 621 11.10 -3.09 -13.73
C TYR A 621 11.75 -2.37 -14.92
N VAL A 622 12.68 -3.03 -15.61
CA VAL A 622 13.56 -2.45 -16.62
C VAL A 622 13.39 -3.18 -17.95
N GLU A 623 13.27 -2.43 -19.04
CA GLU A 623 13.15 -2.96 -20.41
C GLU A 623 14.53 -3.36 -20.95
N VAL A 624 15.13 -4.36 -20.31
CA VAL A 624 16.52 -4.79 -20.57
C VAL A 624 16.77 -5.08 -22.05
N ASN A 625 15.81 -5.70 -22.75
CA ASN A 625 15.95 -5.98 -24.18
C ASN A 625 16.01 -4.68 -25.02
N GLN A 626 15.10 -3.74 -24.77
CA GLN A 626 15.09 -2.45 -25.46
C GLN A 626 16.37 -1.65 -25.18
N ILE A 627 16.79 -1.60 -23.91
CA ILE A 627 18.04 -0.94 -23.51
C ILE A 627 19.23 -1.60 -24.22
N ASN A 628 19.31 -2.93 -24.24
CA ASN A 628 20.36 -3.65 -24.95
C ASN A 628 20.36 -3.32 -26.44
N ASP A 629 19.20 -3.27 -27.08
CA ASP A 629 19.09 -2.99 -28.52
C ASP A 629 19.50 -1.55 -28.84
N LEU A 630 19.11 -0.59 -28.00
CA LEU A 630 19.53 0.82 -28.12
C LEU A 630 21.03 1.00 -27.86
N LEU A 631 21.58 0.34 -26.83
CA LEU A 631 23.01 0.33 -26.54
C LEU A 631 23.78 -0.19 -27.76
N LYS A 632 23.41 -1.37 -28.29
CA LYS A 632 24.04 -1.93 -29.50
C LYS A 632 23.99 -0.97 -30.68
N ARG A 633 22.83 -0.35 -30.90
CA ARG A 633 22.59 0.50 -32.07
C ARG A 633 23.36 1.81 -32.04
N TYR A 634 23.57 2.39 -30.85
CA TYR A 634 24.14 3.73 -30.69
C TYR A 634 25.45 3.75 -29.91
N ALA A 635 26.09 2.60 -29.70
CA ALA A 635 27.31 2.54 -28.93
C ALA A 635 28.46 3.38 -29.53
N TYR A 636 28.51 3.54 -30.86
CA TYR A 636 29.48 4.42 -31.53
C TYR A 636 29.31 5.91 -31.17
N LYS A 637 28.15 6.32 -30.63
CA LYS A 637 27.91 7.69 -30.11
C LYS A 637 28.12 7.79 -28.60
N ILE A 638 28.35 6.67 -27.91
CA ILE A 638 28.56 6.66 -26.47
C ILE A 638 30.03 6.98 -26.22
N TYR A 639 30.29 8.20 -25.78
CA TYR A 639 31.64 8.64 -25.43
C TYR A 639 32.08 7.96 -24.14
N LEU A 640 32.94 6.96 -24.32
CA LEU A 640 33.84 6.45 -23.30
C LEU A 640 35.13 7.25 -23.50
N PRO A 641 35.50 8.18 -22.60
CA PRO A 641 36.53 9.17 -22.88
C PRO A 641 37.88 8.49 -23.10
N GLY A 642 38.38 8.61 -24.33
CA GLY A 642 39.58 7.99 -24.87
C GLY A 642 39.80 8.31 -26.36
N ASP A 643 38.76 8.75 -27.07
CA ASP A 643 38.89 9.33 -28.41
C ASP A 643 39.59 10.69 -28.35
N ASN A 644 40.92 10.65 -28.22
CA ASN A 644 41.77 11.67 -28.79
C ASN A 644 41.73 11.47 -30.30
N HIS A 645 40.80 12.13 -30.99
CA HIS A 645 41.07 12.52 -32.37
C HIS A 645 42.13 13.62 -32.34
N GLY A 646 43.39 13.21 -32.23
CA GLY A 646 44.51 13.98 -32.75
C GLY A 646 44.70 13.57 -34.22
N ASP A 647 44.92 14.57 -35.07
CA ASP A 647 45.20 14.44 -36.50
C ASP A 647 46.18 13.31 -36.87
#